data_AF-H3BWY8-F1
#
_entry.id   AF-H3BWY8-F1
#
_cell.length_a   1.000
_cell.length_b   1.000
_cell.length_c   1.000
_cell.angle_alpha   90.00
_cell.angle_beta   90.00
_cell.angle_gamma   90.00
#
_symmetry.space_group_name_H-M   'P 1'
#
loop_
_entity.id
_entity.type
_entity.pdbx_description
1 polymer ?
#
loop_
_entity_poly.entity_id
_entity_poly.type
_entity_poly.pdbx_seq_one_letter_code
_entity_poly.pdbx_strand_id
1 'polypeptide(L)'
;MGFGRDLRNSHEGLLKLQDWELKLLETVKRFMTLRVKSDKEYAGLLLNMTQQTEKQEAADYISTVSKSWSQVIRQTEALGRVMRSHADDLNSGPLHRLATLIRDKQQLKKSYQSLHQQLESHNHKITRSDLDKLKATYRQLSRDANSAKEKYREALAKEHRQGSGGARERYDKATAKLHNLHNQYVLAVCGARTQQEEHRRRAAPALLDALQRMQEDMTLALKSILEEYCEISSLLTEEIVKVHQEISAAVEQIDPLVEYQQFIDAYRSPETPEASVEFESSLLEETENLPANEILWNTLTADSLQAMLSSATEELSLTQQNLRTKEALAEDLDAKIQTSQQNTERKSDCVLLLSQKLSLLELHHALQSLRGSEACLASQKALMDAKMATAASPPPPPPLPALPYEDDTRSVGSTDKAKEKSSRFDTLRHSLAGMIRSPKTMLGSSTSVIPTSERPLAEQEWYHGAIPRTEAQELLRQQGEFLVRESHGKPGEYVLSVFSDDQRHFIIQFADGQYRFEGTGFTTIPQLIEHHFSSKQVITKKSGVVLLNPVVKDKKWILNHEDVVLGELLGKGNFGEVFKGTLQRDKTPVAVKTCKEDLPSELKIRFLSEARILKQYDHPNIVKLIGVCTQRQPIYIVMELVPGGDFLSYLRKKKDELKTKQLLRFAVDAAAGMAYLESKNCIHRDLAARNCLVGDNNALKISDFGMSRQEDDGIYSSSGLKQIPIKWTAPEALNYGRYSSESDVWSYGILLWETFSLGMCPYPGMTNQQAREQVEKGYRMACPQRCPDDVYKVMQRCWQYNPEDRPKFSELQRDLAAVKKNYR
;
A
#
# COMPACT_ATOMS: atom_id res chain seq x y z
N MET A 1 -19.64 -35.87 -42.27
CA MET A 1 -20.59 -34.81 -41.86
C MET A 1 -20.18 -33.54 -42.56
N GLY A 2 -21.13 -32.67 -42.91
CA GLY A 2 -20.84 -31.43 -43.64
C GLY A 2 -22.10 -30.60 -43.87
N PHE A 3 -21.93 -29.28 -44.06
CA PHE A 3 -23.05 -28.35 -44.12
C PHE A 3 -24.05 -28.73 -45.23
N GLY A 4 -23.57 -29.11 -46.42
CA GLY A 4 -24.43 -29.49 -47.53
C GLY A 4 -25.19 -30.79 -47.35
N ARG A 5 -24.73 -31.69 -46.48
CA ARG A 5 -25.47 -32.92 -46.14
C ARG A 5 -26.44 -32.69 -44.98
N ASP A 6 -25.97 -32.05 -43.92
CA ASP A 6 -26.59 -32.12 -42.59
C ASP A 6 -27.39 -30.85 -42.23
N LEU A 7 -27.16 -29.71 -42.91
CA LEU A 7 -27.72 -28.40 -42.53
C LEU A 7 -28.58 -27.74 -43.62
N ARG A 8 -29.16 -28.53 -44.53
CA ARG A 8 -29.94 -28.03 -45.69
C ARG A 8 -31.11 -27.11 -45.31
N ASN A 9 -31.71 -27.31 -44.14
CA ASN A 9 -32.85 -26.52 -43.65
C ASN A 9 -32.46 -25.58 -42.50
N SER A 10 -31.17 -25.38 -42.25
CA SER A 10 -30.66 -24.70 -41.05
C SER A 10 -30.04 -23.33 -41.35
N HIS A 11 -30.59 -22.61 -42.34
CA HIS A 11 -30.10 -21.28 -42.74
C HIS A 11 -29.95 -20.31 -41.57
N GLU A 12 -30.96 -20.21 -40.70
CA GLU A 12 -30.89 -19.36 -39.51
C GLU A 12 -29.78 -19.77 -38.54
N GLY A 13 -29.53 -21.08 -38.40
CA GLY A 13 -28.45 -21.60 -37.59
C GLY A 13 -27.08 -21.18 -38.12
N LEU A 14 -26.89 -21.22 -39.45
CA LEU A 14 -25.66 -20.78 -40.11
C LEU A 14 -25.44 -19.27 -40.04
N LEU A 15 -26.51 -18.46 -40.03
CA LEU A 15 -26.39 -17.03 -39.77
C LEU A 15 -25.99 -16.74 -38.33
N LYS A 16 -26.60 -17.45 -37.36
CA LYS A 16 -26.23 -17.35 -35.94
C LYS A 16 -24.79 -17.77 -35.69
N LEU A 17 -24.31 -18.83 -36.35
CA LEU A 17 -22.91 -19.26 -36.29
C LEU A 17 -21.97 -18.14 -36.76
N GLN A 18 -22.22 -17.59 -37.95
CA GLN A 18 -21.39 -16.50 -38.49
C GLN A 18 -21.40 -15.25 -37.61
N ASP A 19 -22.55 -14.89 -37.02
CA ASP A 19 -22.65 -13.79 -36.06
C ASP A 19 -21.86 -14.04 -34.79
N TRP A 20 -21.90 -15.27 -34.27
CA TRP A 20 -21.13 -15.65 -33.09
C TRP A 20 -19.62 -15.61 -33.36
N GLU A 21 -19.19 -16.16 -34.49
CA GLU A 21 -17.77 -16.15 -34.87
C GLU A 21 -17.25 -14.73 -35.12
N LEU A 22 -18.05 -13.83 -35.72
CA LEU A 22 -17.70 -12.41 -35.86
C LEU A 22 -17.52 -11.73 -34.49
N LYS A 23 -18.42 -11.98 -33.53
CA LYS A 23 -18.28 -11.47 -32.16
C LYS A 23 -17.03 -12.01 -31.47
N LEU A 24 -16.69 -13.27 -31.70
CA LEU A 24 -15.46 -13.87 -31.19
C LEU A 24 -14.23 -13.17 -31.76
N LEU A 25 -14.15 -13.00 -33.09
CA LEU A 25 -13.01 -12.33 -33.73
C LEU A 25 -12.83 -10.87 -33.22
N GLU A 26 -13.92 -10.12 -33.03
CA GLU A 26 -13.85 -8.77 -32.46
C GLU A 26 -13.35 -8.79 -31.00
N THR A 27 -13.70 -9.82 -30.24
CA THR A 27 -13.19 -10.00 -28.88
C THR A 27 -11.69 -10.28 -28.88
N VAL A 28 -11.22 -11.17 -29.77
CA VAL A 28 -9.78 -11.46 -29.95
C VAL A 28 -9.02 -10.20 -30.36
N LYS A 29 -9.56 -9.42 -31.31
CA LYS A 29 -8.98 -8.15 -31.75
C LYS A 29 -8.86 -7.14 -30.62
N ARG A 30 -9.91 -7.01 -29.79
CA ARG A 30 -9.88 -6.14 -28.61
C ARG A 30 -8.80 -6.57 -27.63
N PHE A 31 -8.67 -7.87 -27.37
CA PHE A 31 -7.62 -8.40 -26.52
C PHE A 31 -6.22 -8.11 -27.06
N MET A 32 -5.95 -8.36 -28.34
CA MET A 32 -4.66 -8.05 -28.97
C MET A 32 -4.36 -6.55 -28.94
N THR A 33 -5.36 -5.69 -29.14
CA THR A 33 -5.19 -4.23 -29.04
C THR A 33 -4.79 -3.80 -27.63
N LEU A 34 -5.40 -4.40 -26.60
CA LEU A 34 -5.01 -4.16 -25.21
C LEU A 34 -3.59 -4.66 -24.95
N ARG A 35 -3.20 -5.82 -25.50
CA ARG A 35 -1.84 -6.34 -25.36
C ARG A 35 -0.80 -5.38 -25.94
N VAL A 36 -1.00 -4.90 -27.17
CA VAL A 36 -0.14 -3.89 -27.82
C VAL A 36 0.01 -2.66 -26.92
N LYS A 37 -1.10 -2.17 -26.36
CA LYS A 37 -1.08 -1.01 -25.46
C LYS A 37 -0.26 -1.30 -24.19
N SER A 38 -0.49 -2.45 -23.55
CA SER A 38 0.24 -2.86 -22.34
C SER A 38 1.74 -2.97 -22.58
N ASP A 39 2.16 -3.58 -23.70
CA ASP A 39 3.58 -3.75 -24.01
C ASP A 39 4.25 -2.39 -24.32
N LYS A 40 3.56 -1.45 -24.97
CA LYS A 40 4.03 -0.07 -25.16
C LYS A 40 4.17 0.70 -23.85
N GLU A 41 3.19 0.57 -22.96
CA GLU A 41 3.22 1.20 -21.63
C GLU A 41 4.36 0.62 -20.79
N TYR A 42 4.53 -0.70 -20.79
CA TYR A 42 5.63 -1.37 -20.08
C TYR A 42 7.00 -0.93 -20.61
N ALA A 43 7.19 -0.90 -21.93
CA ALA A 43 8.39 -0.35 -22.55
C ALA A 43 8.65 1.11 -22.14
N GLY A 44 7.60 1.93 -22.08
CA GLY A 44 7.68 3.32 -21.62
C GLY A 44 8.13 3.44 -20.17
N LEU A 45 7.63 2.57 -19.28
CA LEU A 45 8.03 2.54 -17.88
C LEU A 45 9.50 2.14 -17.71
N LEU A 46 9.96 1.12 -18.43
CA LEU A 46 11.36 0.68 -18.40
C LEU A 46 12.31 1.79 -18.86
N LEU A 47 12.02 2.45 -19.98
CA LEU A 47 12.86 3.53 -20.51
C LEU A 47 12.85 4.78 -19.63
N ASN A 48 11.73 5.09 -18.98
CA ASN A 48 11.66 6.19 -18.02
C ASN A 48 12.52 5.90 -16.78
N MET A 49 12.49 4.66 -16.28
CA MET A 49 13.33 4.24 -15.16
C MET A 49 14.82 4.43 -15.46
N THR A 50 15.29 4.08 -16.66
CA THR A 50 16.70 4.23 -17.03
C THR A 50 17.11 5.71 -17.21
N GLN A 51 16.24 6.54 -17.81
CA GLN A 51 16.49 7.98 -18.00
C GLN A 51 16.61 8.77 -16.69
N GLN A 52 15.92 8.36 -15.63
CA GLN A 52 16.03 9.00 -14.32
C GLN A 52 17.38 8.71 -13.64
N THR A 53 18.10 7.68 -14.09
CA THR A 53 19.30 7.15 -13.43
C THR A 53 20.61 7.67 -14.04
N GLU A 54 20.61 8.19 -15.28
CA GLU A 54 21.81 8.60 -16.04
C GLU A 54 22.53 9.87 -15.56
N LYS A 55 22.17 10.44 -14.40
CA LYS A 55 22.82 11.64 -13.84
C LYS A 55 23.80 11.32 -12.70
N GLN A 56 24.71 10.35 -12.88
CA GLN A 56 25.85 10.21 -11.98
C GLN A 56 27.01 11.09 -12.50
N GLU A 57 27.51 11.98 -11.64
CA GLU A 57 28.73 12.76 -11.89
C GLU A 57 29.92 11.81 -12.09
N ALA A 58 30.85 12.19 -12.97
CA ALA A 58 32.07 11.43 -13.18
C ALA A 58 32.92 11.47 -11.91
N ALA A 59 32.94 10.36 -11.16
CA ALA A 59 33.87 10.18 -10.05
C ALA A 59 35.28 9.90 -10.61
N ASP A 60 36.31 10.38 -9.90
CA ASP A 60 37.73 10.17 -10.26
C ASP A 60 38.16 8.69 -10.19
N TYR A 61 37.31 7.80 -9.64
CA TYR A 61 37.49 6.35 -9.63
C TYR A 61 36.18 5.64 -9.97
N ILE A 62 36.26 4.48 -10.64
CA ILE A 62 35.09 3.74 -11.08
C ILE A 62 35.04 2.38 -10.36
N SER A 63 34.18 2.30 -9.35
CA SER A 63 33.91 1.08 -8.58
C SER A 63 33.38 -0.07 -9.46
N THR A 64 33.60 -1.32 -9.03
CA THR A 64 33.10 -2.50 -9.77
C THR A 64 31.57 -2.58 -9.70
N VAL A 65 31.00 -2.23 -8.54
CA VAL A 65 29.54 -2.09 -8.36
C VAL A 65 28.97 -1.05 -9.32
N SER A 66 29.61 0.12 -9.46
CA SER A 66 29.16 1.17 -10.37
C SER A 66 29.17 0.73 -11.85
N LYS A 67 30.21 -0.02 -12.27
CA LYS A 67 30.31 -0.59 -13.63
C LYS A 67 29.20 -1.62 -13.88
N SER A 68 29.02 -2.56 -12.96
CA SER A 68 27.98 -3.59 -13.06
C SER A 68 26.59 -2.97 -13.07
N TRP A 69 26.34 -1.97 -12.21
CA TRP A 69 25.06 -1.25 -12.18
C TRP A 69 24.77 -0.51 -13.50
N SER A 70 25.77 0.15 -14.08
CA SER A 70 25.66 0.80 -15.39
C SER A 70 25.30 -0.20 -16.49
N GLN A 71 25.88 -1.40 -16.45
CA GLN A 71 25.52 -2.48 -17.37
C GLN A 71 24.07 -2.95 -17.18
N VAL A 72 23.60 -3.10 -15.93
CA VAL A 72 22.21 -3.46 -15.63
C VAL A 72 21.23 -2.42 -16.19
N ILE A 73 21.52 -1.13 -16.03
CA ILE A 73 20.70 -0.03 -16.59
C ILE A 73 20.67 -0.13 -18.12
N ARG A 74 21.83 -0.26 -18.77
CA ARG A 74 21.95 -0.35 -20.24
C ARG A 74 21.15 -1.53 -20.82
N GLN A 75 21.21 -2.69 -20.17
CA GLN A 75 20.48 -3.87 -20.59
C GLN A 75 18.97 -3.74 -20.33
N THR A 76 18.57 -3.09 -19.23
CA THR A 76 17.17 -2.78 -18.96
C THR A 76 16.59 -1.79 -19.98
N GLU A 77 17.39 -0.82 -20.43
CA GLU A 77 17.00 0.08 -21.53
C GLU A 77 16.83 -0.70 -22.85
N ALA A 78 17.73 -1.64 -23.13
CA ALA A 78 17.61 -2.54 -24.29
C ALA A 78 16.33 -3.38 -24.23
N LEU A 79 15.95 -3.91 -23.05
CA LEU A 79 14.67 -4.60 -22.85
C LEU A 79 13.48 -3.69 -23.20
N GLY A 80 13.51 -2.43 -22.76
CA GLY A 80 12.50 -1.44 -23.09
C GLY A 80 12.35 -1.22 -24.61
N ARG A 81 13.46 -1.21 -25.35
CA ARG A 81 13.45 -1.12 -26.82
C ARG A 81 12.86 -2.37 -27.48
N VAL A 82 13.24 -3.57 -27.04
CA VAL A 82 12.70 -4.84 -27.55
C VAL A 82 11.19 -4.93 -27.34
N MET A 83 10.72 -4.63 -26.12
CA MET A 83 9.29 -4.62 -25.80
C MET A 83 8.49 -3.63 -26.66
N ARG A 84 9.09 -2.47 -26.99
CA ARG A 84 8.47 -1.51 -27.90
C ARG A 84 8.36 -2.07 -29.32
N SER A 85 9.42 -2.70 -29.82
CA SER A 85 9.42 -3.34 -31.14
C SER A 85 8.35 -4.41 -31.24
N HIS A 86 8.28 -5.33 -30.27
CA HIS A 86 7.26 -6.38 -30.24
C HIS A 86 5.84 -5.80 -30.28
N ALA A 87 5.59 -4.70 -29.57
CA ALA A 87 4.28 -4.06 -29.58
C ALA A 87 3.94 -3.43 -30.94
N ASP A 88 4.92 -2.87 -31.64
CA ASP A 88 4.76 -2.36 -33.00
C ASP A 88 4.53 -3.50 -34.00
N ASP A 89 5.30 -4.59 -33.91
CA ASP A 89 5.18 -5.77 -34.75
C ASP A 89 3.81 -6.46 -34.59
N LEU A 90 3.33 -6.61 -33.35
CA LEU A 90 1.97 -7.09 -33.05
C LEU A 90 0.89 -6.21 -33.71
N ASN A 91 1.10 -4.90 -33.70
CA ASN A 91 0.14 -3.94 -34.23
C ASN A 91 0.09 -3.94 -35.77
N SER A 92 1.24 -3.98 -36.44
CA SER A 92 1.32 -4.02 -37.91
C SER A 92 1.11 -5.40 -38.52
N GLY A 93 1.38 -6.47 -37.76
CA GLY A 93 1.27 -7.85 -38.22
C GLY A 93 -0.08 -8.49 -37.86
N PRO A 94 -0.14 -9.33 -36.81
CA PRO A 94 -1.31 -10.16 -36.51
C PRO A 94 -2.59 -9.35 -36.28
N LEU A 95 -2.50 -8.18 -35.63
CA LEU A 95 -3.68 -7.34 -35.39
C LEU A 95 -4.27 -6.78 -36.70
N HIS A 96 -3.42 -6.37 -37.64
CA HIS A 96 -3.85 -5.90 -38.95
C HIS A 96 -4.50 -7.03 -39.76
N ARG A 97 -3.87 -8.21 -39.80
CA ARG A 97 -4.42 -9.39 -40.49
C ARG A 97 -5.76 -9.82 -39.92
N LEU A 98 -5.91 -9.78 -38.59
CA LEU A 98 -7.18 -10.08 -37.91
C LEU A 98 -8.28 -9.07 -38.30
N ALA A 99 -7.96 -7.78 -38.41
CA ALA A 99 -8.90 -6.77 -38.87
C ALA A 99 -9.36 -7.01 -40.32
N THR A 100 -8.45 -7.48 -41.19
CA THR A 100 -8.79 -7.89 -42.56
C THR A 100 -9.68 -9.13 -42.57
N LEU A 101 -9.34 -10.17 -41.79
CA LEU A 101 -10.15 -11.39 -41.66
C LEU A 101 -11.60 -11.09 -41.21
N ILE A 102 -11.77 -10.15 -40.28
CA ILE A 102 -13.10 -9.71 -39.83
C ILE A 102 -13.90 -9.08 -40.98
N ARG A 103 -13.27 -8.20 -41.78
CA ARG A 103 -13.91 -7.57 -42.95
C ARG A 103 -14.32 -8.63 -43.98
N ASP A 104 -13.42 -9.55 -44.29
CA ASP A 104 -13.69 -10.63 -45.25
C ASP A 104 -14.81 -11.54 -44.77
N LYS A 105 -14.87 -11.83 -43.47
CA LYS A 105 -15.96 -12.61 -42.86
C LYS A 105 -17.31 -11.89 -42.90
N GLN A 106 -17.34 -10.58 -42.67
CA GLN A 106 -18.54 -9.77 -42.85
C GLN A 106 -19.03 -9.80 -44.30
N GLN A 107 -18.10 -9.74 -45.26
CA GLN A 107 -18.42 -9.82 -46.68
C GLN A 107 -18.92 -11.22 -47.08
N LEU A 108 -18.27 -12.29 -46.59
CA LEU A 108 -18.70 -13.67 -46.79
C LEU A 108 -20.15 -13.89 -46.33
N LYS A 109 -20.50 -13.38 -45.14
CA LYS A 109 -21.87 -13.46 -44.61
C LYS A 109 -22.90 -12.80 -45.54
N LYS A 110 -22.60 -11.59 -46.02
CA LYS A 110 -23.49 -10.87 -46.96
C LYS A 110 -23.64 -11.62 -48.28
N SER A 111 -22.54 -12.11 -48.83
CA SER A 111 -22.54 -12.89 -50.08
C SER A 111 -23.35 -14.19 -49.92
N TYR A 112 -23.18 -14.93 -48.83
CA TYR A 112 -23.96 -16.13 -48.55
C TYR A 112 -25.46 -15.84 -48.45
N GLN A 113 -25.86 -14.80 -47.71
CA GLN A 113 -27.26 -14.39 -47.59
C GLN A 113 -27.87 -14.06 -48.95
N SER A 114 -27.16 -13.29 -49.77
CA SER A 114 -27.60 -12.92 -51.10
C SER A 114 -27.77 -14.14 -52.02
N LEU A 115 -26.76 -15.01 -52.09
CA LEU A 115 -26.79 -16.23 -52.91
C LEU A 115 -27.90 -17.20 -52.46
N HIS A 116 -28.07 -17.38 -51.14
CA HIS A 116 -29.14 -18.21 -50.59
C HIS A 116 -30.52 -17.65 -50.97
N GLN A 117 -30.74 -16.34 -50.85
CA GLN A 117 -32.00 -15.70 -51.22
C GLN A 117 -32.29 -15.82 -52.71
N GLN A 118 -31.28 -15.63 -53.57
CA GLN A 118 -31.42 -15.80 -55.02
C GLN A 118 -31.83 -17.23 -55.38
N LEU A 119 -31.16 -18.22 -54.76
CA LEU A 119 -31.42 -19.63 -55.00
C LEU A 119 -32.84 -20.02 -54.56
N GLU A 120 -33.26 -19.62 -53.36
CA GLU A 120 -34.60 -19.90 -52.84
C GLU A 120 -35.70 -19.17 -53.63
N SER A 121 -35.48 -17.92 -54.03
CA SER A 121 -36.43 -17.16 -54.84
C SER A 121 -36.65 -17.81 -56.22
N HIS A 122 -35.56 -18.26 -56.86
CA HIS A 122 -35.63 -18.95 -58.14
C HIS A 122 -36.39 -20.28 -58.02
N ASN A 123 -36.06 -21.08 -57.00
CA ASN A 123 -36.75 -22.34 -56.75
C ASN A 123 -38.25 -22.13 -56.44
N HIS A 124 -38.60 -21.14 -55.61
CA HIS A 124 -39.99 -20.81 -55.28
C HIS A 124 -40.79 -20.35 -56.50
N LYS A 125 -40.19 -19.53 -57.37
CA LYS A 125 -40.84 -19.04 -58.60
C LYS A 125 -41.31 -20.20 -59.47
N ILE A 126 -40.41 -21.13 -59.78
CA ILE A 126 -40.68 -22.26 -60.68
C ILE A 126 -41.61 -23.28 -60.01
N THR A 127 -41.36 -23.64 -58.76
CA THR A 127 -42.07 -24.75 -58.09
C THR A 127 -43.41 -24.35 -57.46
N ARG A 128 -43.65 -23.05 -57.22
CA ARG A 128 -44.91 -22.55 -56.66
C ARG A 128 -45.55 -21.48 -57.53
N SER A 129 -44.92 -20.32 -57.71
CA SER A 129 -45.56 -19.15 -58.32
C SER A 129 -46.10 -19.44 -59.73
N ASP A 130 -45.26 -20.00 -60.61
CA ASP A 130 -45.62 -20.26 -61.99
C ASP A 130 -46.63 -21.42 -62.11
N LEU A 131 -46.50 -22.45 -61.27
CA LEU A 131 -47.47 -23.55 -61.22
C LEU A 131 -48.84 -23.11 -60.71
N ASP A 132 -48.91 -22.23 -59.71
CA ASP A 132 -50.19 -21.79 -59.16
C ASP A 132 -50.95 -20.88 -60.13
N LYS A 133 -50.25 -20.05 -60.92
CA LYS A 133 -50.84 -19.31 -62.05
C LYS A 133 -51.43 -20.26 -63.09
N LEU A 134 -50.70 -21.31 -63.46
CA LEU A 134 -51.19 -22.32 -64.41
C LEU A 134 -52.39 -23.07 -63.84
N LYS A 135 -52.36 -23.50 -62.57
CA LYS A 135 -53.50 -24.16 -61.91
C LYS A 135 -54.74 -23.27 -61.86
N ALA A 136 -54.58 -21.98 -61.55
CA ALA A 136 -55.70 -21.03 -61.51
C ALA A 136 -56.36 -20.93 -62.90
N THR A 137 -55.55 -20.75 -63.93
CA THR A 137 -56.02 -20.69 -65.32
C THR A 137 -56.65 -22.02 -65.76
N TYR A 138 -56.07 -23.15 -65.34
CA TYR A 138 -56.57 -24.49 -65.64
C TYR A 138 -57.97 -24.70 -65.05
N ARG A 139 -58.17 -24.33 -63.79
CA ARG A 139 -59.50 -24.41 -63.14
C ARG A 139 -60.52 -23.53 -63.86
N GLN A 140 -60.12 -22.34 -64.31
CA GLN A 140 -61.01 -21.46 -65.07
C GLN A 140 -61.42 -22.09 -66.41
N LEU A 141 -60.45 -22.50 -67.24
CA LEU A 141 -60.73 -23.10 -68.55
C LEU A 141 -61.50 -24.42 -68.42
N SER A 142 -61.29 -25.17 -67.34
CA SER A 142 -62.07 -26.38 -67.05
C SER A 142 -63.54 -26.06 -66.79
N ARG A 143 -63.83 -25.00 -66.01
CA ARG A 143 -65.21 -24.51 -65.81
C ARG A 143 -65.82 -24.03 -67.12
N ASP A 144 -65.07 -23.27 -67.92
CA ASP A 144 -65.55 -22.73 -69.20
C ASP A 144 -65.86 -23.85 -70.20
N ALA A 145 -64.99 -24.86 -70.30
CA ALA A 145 -65.20 -26.02 -71.18
C ALA A 145 -66.40 -26.87 -70.71
N ASN A 146 -66.58 -27.08 -69.40
CA ASN A 146 -67.74 -27.79 -68.86
C ASN A 146 -69.05 -27.03 -69.12
N SER A 147 -69.06 -25.71 -68.92
CA SER A 147 -70.23 -24.88 -69.23
C SER A 147 -70.56 -24.89 -70.73
N ALA A 148 -69.55 -24.82 -71.60
CA ALA A 148 -69.75 -24.94 -73.05
C ALA A 148 -70.28 -26.33 -73.46
N LYS A 149 -69.84 -27.39 -72.77
CA LYS A 149 -70.32 -28.77 -72.96
C LYS A 149 -71.78 -28.94 -72.60
N GLU A 150 -72.21 -28.39 -71.46
CA GLU A 150 -73.61 -28.41 -71.02
C GLU A 150 -74.51 -27.68 -72.02
N LYS A 151 -74.12 -26.47 -72.43
CA LYS A 151 -74.86 -25.69 -73.45
C LYS A 151 -74.95 -26.41 -74.81
N TYR A 152 -73.90 -27.11 -75.22
CA TYR A 152 -73.93 -27.92 -76.44
C TYR A 152 -74.87 -29.13 -76.31
N ARG A 153 -74.87 -29.82 -75.16
CA ARG A 153 -75.80 -30.92 -74.87
C ARG A 153 -77.26 -30.47 -74.89
N GLU A 154 -77.55 -29.31 -74.30
CA GLU A 154 -78.88 -28.70 -74.33
C GLU A 154 -79.33 -28.35 -75.77
N ALA A 155 -78.42 -27.83 -76.59
CA ALA A 155 -78.69 -27.51 -78.00
C ALA A 155 -78.95 -28.77 -78.85
N LEU A 156 -78.28 -29.89 -78.54
CA LEU A 156 -78.51 -31.19 -79.17
C LEU A 156 -79.87 -31.79 -78.80
N ALA A 157 -80.32 -31.62 -77.55
CA ALA A 157 -81.60 -32.14 -77.07
C ALA A 157 -82.84 -31.42 -77.65
N LYS A 158 -82.68 -30.21 -78.21
CA LYS A 158 -83.78 -29.37 -78.72
C LYS A 158 -84.12 -29.53 -80.22
N GLU A 159 -83.58 -30.54 -80.93
CA GLU A 159 -83.81 -30.82 -82.38
C GLU A 159 -83.67 -29.63 -83.38
N HIS A 160 -83.14 -28.48 -82.97
CA HIS A 160 -82.90 -27.34 -83.87
C HIS A 160 -81.58 -27.51 -84.65
N ARG A 161 -81.65 -28.05 -85.88
CA ARG A 161 -80.48 -28.27 -86.76
C ARG A 161 -79.67 -26.99 -87.09
N GLN A 162 -80.25 -25.79 -87.02
CA GLN A 162 -79.55 -24.53 -87.32
C GLN A 162 -78.77 -23.92 -86.12
N GLY A 163 -79.09 -24.27 -84.87
CA GLY A 163 -78.41 -23.71 -83.67
C GLY A 163 -77.28 -24.58 -83.09
N SER A 164 -77.26 -25.87 -83.43
CA SER A 164 -76.32 -26.86 -82.87
C SER A 164 -74.86 -26.66 -83.35
N GLY A 165 -74.66 -26.16 -84.57
CA GLY A 165 -73.32 -25.94 -85.15
C GLY A 165 -72.48 -24.90 -84.38
N GLY A 166 -73.09 -23.77 -84.00
CA GLY A 166 -72.39 -22.72 -83.26
C GLY A 166 -72.08 -23.09 -81.79
N ALA A 167 -72.92 -23.91 -81.16
CA ALA A 167 -72.65 -24.42 -79.81
C ALA A 167 -71.53 -25.47 -79.81
N ARG A 168 -71.46 -26.32 -80.85
CA ARG A 168 -70.37 -27.28 -81.07
C ARG A 168 -69.02 -26.58 -81.24
N GLU A 169 -68.95 -25.58 -82.12
CA GLU A 169 -67.70 -24.84 -82.37
C GLU A 169 -67.16 -24.15 -81.10
N ARG A 170 -68.06 -23.57 -80.29
CA ARG A 170 -67.67 -22.96 -78.99
C ARG A 170 -67.15 -24.00 -78.00
N TYR A 171 -67.76 -25.18 -77.94
CA TYR A 171 -67.28 -26.28 -77.11
C TYR A 171 -65.92 -26.80 -77.59
N ASP A 172 -65.76 -27.02 -78.89
CA ASP A 172 -64.49 -27.49 -79.49
C ASP A 172 -63.36 -26.47 -79.25
N LYS A 173 -63.65 -25.16 -79.38
CA LYS A 173 -62.68 -24.08 -79.10
C LYS A 173 -62.31 -23.98 -77.62
N ALA A 174 -63.27 -24.12 -76.69
CA ALA A 174 -63.01 -24.12 -75.26
C ALA A 174 -62.20 -25.36 -74.84
N THR A 175 -62.53 -26.52 -75.40
CA THR A 175 -61.84 -27.80 -75.16
C THR A 175 -60.41 -27.77 -75.71
N ALA A 176 -60.19 -27.24 -76.92
CA ALA A 176 -58.86 -27.06 -77.49
C ALA A 176 -57.97 -26.15 -76.63
N LYS A 177 -58.53 -25.04 -76.10
CA LYS A 177 -57.81 -24.17 -75.15
C LYS A 177 -57.44 -24.90 -73.86
N LEU A 178 -58.36 -25.68 -73.29
CA LEU A 178 -58.10 -26.48 -72.10
C LEU A 178 -57.02 -27.56 -72.35
N HIS A 179 -57.09 -28.28 -73.47
CA HIS A 179 -56.10 -29.30 -73.82
C HIS A 179 -54.69 -28.69 -74.04
N ASN A 180 -54.60 -27.55 -74.72
CA ASN A 180 -53.32 -26.86 -74.89
C ASN A 180 -52.74 -26.41 -73.54
N LEU A 181 -53.57 -25.85 -72.64
CA LEU A 181 -53.13 -25.50 -71.30
C LEU A 181 -52.76 -26.73 -70.47
N HIS A 182 -53.44 -27.86 -70.65
CA HIS A 182 -53.09 -29.12 -70.00
C HIS A 182 -51.69 -29.58 -70.37
N ASN A 183 -51.36 -29.57 -71.66
CA ASN A 183 -50.02 -29.90 -72.13
C ASN A 183 -48.96 -28.98 -71.51
N GLN A 184 -49.21 -27.67 -71.48
CA GLN A 184 -48.32 -26.70 -70.84
C GLN A 184 -48.16 -26.96 -69.34
N TYR A 185 -49.25 -27.28 -68.64
CA TYR A 185 -49.21 -27.59 -67.21
C TYR A 185 -48.43 -28.86 -66.91
N VAL A 186 -48.60 -29.93 -67.70
CA VAL A 186 -47.85 -31.18 -67.54
C VAL A 186 -46.35 -30.94 -67.75
N LEU A 187 -45.97 -30.19 -68.79
CA LEU A 187 -44.58 -29.82 -69.04
C LEU A 187 -44.01 -28.96 -67.89
N ALA A 188 -44.77 -27.98 -67.40
CA ALA A 188 -44.35 -27.13 -66.28
C ALA A 188 -44.17 -27.92 -64.98
N VAL A 189 -45.04 -28.90 -64.68
CA VAL A 189 -44.91 -29.79 -63.52
C VAL A 189 -43.67 -30.68 -63.64
N CYS A 190 -43.36 -31.19 -64.84
CA CYS A 190 -42.14 -31.95 -65.09
C CYS A 190 -40.89 -31.10 -64.85
N GLY A 191 -40.85 -29.87 -65.38
CA GLY A 191 -39.77 -28.90 -65.16
C GLY A 191 -39.62 -28.54 -63.69
N ALA A 192 -40.72 -28.24 -62.99
CA ALA A 192 -40.71 -27.92 -61.57
C ALA A 192 -40.22 -29.07 -60.69
N ARG A 193 -40.62 -30.32 -60.99
CA ARG A 193 -40.12 -31.50 -60.27
C ARG A 193 -38.61 -31.67 -60.44
N THR A 194 -38.12 -31.48 -61.66
CA THR A 194 -36.68 -31.55 -61.97
C THR A 194 -35.92 -30.45 -61.23
N GLN A 195 -36.42 -29.21 -61.26
CA GLN A 195 -35.83 -28.09 -60.54
C GLN A 195 -35.78 -28.32 -59.03
N GLN A 196 -36.88 -28.82 -58.45
CA GLN A 196 -36.95 -29.14 -57.02
C GLN A 196 -35.90 -30.18 -56.62
N GLU A 197 -35.70 -31.20 -57.47
CA GLU A 197 -34.72 -32.25 -57.20
C GLU A 197 -33.28 -31.77 -57.38
N GLU A 198 -32.97 -30.99 -58.43
CA GLU A 198 -31.65 -30.39 -58.63
C GLU A 198 -31.29 -29.40 -57.50
N HIS A 199 -32.26 -28.60 -57.04
CA HIS A 199 -32.08 -27.72 -55.87
C HIS A 199 -31.70 -28.52 -54.62
N ARG A 200 -32.47 -29.57 -54.33
CA ARG A 200 -32.32 -30.40 -53.12
C ARG A 200 -31.05 -31.26 -53.15
N ARG A 201 -30.67 -31.79 -54.32
CA ARG A 201 -29.54 -32.71 -54.45
C ARG A 201 -28.22 -32.03 -54.74
N ARG A 202 -28.22 -30.86 -55.41
CA ARG A 202 -27.00 -30.23 -55.91
C ARG A 202 -26.86 -28.78 -55.48
N ALA A 203 -27.78 -27.90 -55.85
CA ALA A 203 -27.56 -26.46 -55.71
C ALA A 203 -27.45 -26.01 -54.24
N ALA A 204 -28.40 -26.40 -53.39
CA ALA A 204 -28.36 -26.03 -51.97
C ALA A 204 -27.17 -26.70 -51.23
N PRO A 205 -26.91 -28.01 -51.38
CA PRO A 205 -25.70 -28.62 -50.82
C PRO A 205 -24.39 -27.96 -51.26
N ALA A 206 -24.24 -27.64 -52.55
CA ALA A 206 -23.02 -27.04 -53.08
C ALA A 206 -22.74 -25.65 -52.49
N LEU A 207 -23.77 -24.81 -52.30
CA LEU A 207 -23.63 -23.51 -51.64
C LEU A 207 -23.18 -23.68 -50.17
N LEU A 208 -23.76 -24.65 -49.47
CA LEU A 208 -23.44 -24.92 -48.07
C LEU A 208 -22.04 -25.49 -47.89
N ASP A 209 -21.61 -26.41 -48.76
CA ASP A 209 -20.24 -26.95 -48.75
C ASP A 209 -19.21 -25.89 -49.15
N ALA A 210 -19.56 -24.95 -50.04
CA ALA A 210 -18.73 -23.78 -50.33
C ALA A 210 -18.58 -22.86 -49.11
N LEU A 211 -19.68 -22.60 -48.38
CA LEU A 211 -19.62 -21.84 -47.13
C LEU A 211 -18.75 -22.54 -46.08
N GLN A 212 -18.88 -23.86 -45.93
CA GLN A 212 -18.05 -24.63 -45.01
C GLN A 212 -16.56 -24.49 -45.31
N ARG A 213 -16.16 -24.71 -46.58
CA ARG A 213 -14.75 -24.56 -47.00
C ARG A 213 -14.19 -23.17 -46.68
N MET A 214 -14.96 -22.12 -46.97
CA MET A 214 -14.54 -20.75 -46.64
C MET A 214 -14.40 -20.52 -45.13
N GLN A 215 -15.27 -21.11 -44.30
CA GLN A 215 -15.12 -21.02 -42.84
C GLN A 215 -13.91 -21.81 -42.32
N GLU A 216 -13.61 -22.98 -42.91
CA GLU A 216 -12.42 -23.77 -42.61
C GLU A 216 -11.13 -23.01 -42.97
N ASP A 217 -11.08 -22.40 -44.17
CA ASP A 217 -9.95 -21.56 -44.60
C ASP A 217 -9.76 -20.34 -43.68
N MET A 218 -10.84 -19.67 -43.29
CA MET A 218 -10.80 -18.57 -42.30
C MET A 218 -10.33 -19.04 -40.93
N THR A 219 -10.65 -20.26 -40.52
CA THR A 219 -10.19 -20.85 -39.26
C THR A 219 -8.70 -21.13 -39.30
N LEU A 220 -8.17 -21.62 -40.43
CA LEU A 220 -6.74 -21.79 -40.65
C LEU A 220 -6.01 -20.44 -40.62
N ALA A 221 -6.56 -19.41 -41.28
CA ALA A 221 -6.00 -18.06 -41.23
C ALA A 221 -5.95 -17.49 -39.79
N LEU A 222 -7.02 -17.69 -39.01
CA LEU A 222 -7.04 -17.29 -37.60
C LEU A 222 -5.98 -18.04 -36.79
N LYS A 223 -5.79 -19.34 -37.03
CA LYS A 223 -4.76 -20.14 -36.38
C LYS A 223 -3.36 -19.55 -36.62
N SER A 224 -3.02 -19.25 -37.87
CA SER A 224 -1.72 -18.65 -38.20
C SER A 224 -1.53 -17.26 -37.58
N ILE A 225 -2.58 -16.44 -37.51
CA ILE A 225 -2.53 -15.15 -36.79
C ILE A 225 -2.25 -15.34 -35.30
N LEU A 226 -2.83 -16.37 -34.68
CA LEU A 226 -2.63 -16.66 -33.26
C LEU A 226 -1.22 -17.23 -32.99
N GLU A 227 -0.69 -18.05 -33.89
CA GLU A 227 0.69 -18.55 -33.82
C GLU A 227 1.69 -17.38 -33.86
N GLU A 228 1.55 -16.48 -34.85
CA GLU A 228 2.37 -15.27 -34.96
C GLU A 228 2.24 -14.35 -33.73
N TYR A 229 1.02 -14.19 -33.19
CA TYR A 229 0.81 -13.46 -31.93
C TYR A 229 1.59 -14.08 -30.77
N CYS A 230 1.58 -15.41 -30.63
CA CYS A 230 2.29 -16.10 -29.55
C CYS A 230 3.81 -15.95 -29.70
N GLU A 231 4.34 -16.01 -30.93
CA GLU A 231 5.76 -15.83 -31.22
C GLU A 231 6.23 -14.42 -30.83
N ILE A 232 5.56 -13.38 -31.31
CA ILE A 232 5.95 -11.98 -31.05
C ILE A 232 5.74 -11.60 -29.59
N SER A 233 4.63 -12.05 -28.98
CA SER A 233 4.27 -11.65 -27.61
C SER A 233 4.94 -12.48 -26.51
N SER A 234 5.81 -13.43 -26.86
CA SER A 234 6.56 -14.23 -25.90
C SER A 234 7.57 -13.36 -25.15
N LEU A 235 7.65 -13.55 -23.82
CA LEU A 235 8.71 -12.96 -22.98
C LEU A 235 9.94 -13.86 -22.90
N LEU A 236 9.93 -14.98 -23.63
CA LEU A 236 11.00 -15.97 -23.68
C LEU A 236 11.68 -16.00 -25.06
N THR A 237 11.62 -14.90 -25.81
CA THR A 237 12.39 -14.77 -27.05
C THR A 237 13.89 -14.76 -26.74
N GLU A 238 14.71 -15.22 -27.69
CA GLU A 238 16.17 -15.28 -27.52
C GLU A 238 16.76 -13.90 -27.15
N GLU A 239 16.21 -12.83 -27.72
CA GLU A 239 16.62 -11.45 -27.42
C GLU A 239 16.36 -11.07 -25.96
N ILE A 240 15.16 -11.36 -25.42
CA ILE A 240 14.80 -11.04 -24.03
C ILE A 240 15.61 -11.91 -23.07
N VAL A 241 15.79 -13.20 -23.37
CA VAL A 241 16.61 -14.11 -22.56
C VAL A 241 18.06 -13.62 -22.50
N LYS A 242 18.63 -13.22 -23.63
CA LYS A 242 19.99 -12.67 -23.71
C LYS A 242 20.15 -11.42 -22.83
N VAL A 243 19.17 -10.51 -22.86
CA VAL A 243 19.18 -9.32 -21.99
C VAL A 243 19.25 -9.69 -20.51
N HIS A 244 18.44 -10.66 -20.06
CA HIS A 244 18.45 -11.11 -18.66
C HIS A 244 19.74 -11.85 -18.29
N GLN A 245 20.32 -12.62 -19.22
CA GLN A 245 21.63 -13.26 -19.02
C GLN A 245 22.75 -12.22 -18.83
N GLU A 246 22.76 -11.16 -19.64
CA GLU A 246 23.73 -10.06 -19.51
C GLU A 246 23.57 -9.29 -18.18
N ILE A 247 22.33 -9.09 -17.71
CA ILE A 247 22.05 -8.50 -16.39
C ILE A 247 22.61 -9.41 -15.27
N SER A 248 22.36 -10.72 -15.33
CA SER A 248 22.86 -11.68 -14.35
C SER A 248 24.39 -11.69 -14.33
N ALA A 249 25.02 -11.78 -15.50
CA ALA A 249 26.46 -11.78 -15.64
C ALA A 249 27.11 -10.49 -15.10
N ALA A 250 26.46 -9.33 -15.28
CA ALA A 250 26.93 -8.07 -14.71
C ALA A 250 26.93 -8.09 -13.17
N VAL A 251 25.89 -8.66 -12.55
CA VAL A 251 25.79 -8.78 -11.09
C VAL A 251 26.81 -9.78 -10.54
N GLU A 252 27.05 -10.90 -11.25
CA GLU A 252 28.04 -11.91 -10.87
C GLU A 252 29.48 -11.40 -10.91
N GLN A 253 29.77 -10.35 -11.69
CA GLN A 253 31.08 -9.71 -11.74
C GLN A 253 31.41 -8.85 -10.51
N ILE A 254 30.44 -8.61 -9.62
CA ILE A 254 30.67 -7.83 -8.39
C ILE A 254 31.48 -8.68 -7.41
N ASP A 255 32.75 -8.32 -7.23
CA ASP A 255 33.62 -8.91 -6.21
C ASP A 255 33.87 -7.89 -5.08
N PRO A 256 33.30 -8.12 -3.88
CA PRO A 256 33.48 -7.23 -2.73
C PRO A 256 34.94 -7.03 -2.31
N LEU A 257 35.85 -7.98 -2.60
CA LEU A 257 37.24 -7.92 -2.15
C LEU A 257 38.08 -6.91 -2.92
N VAL A 258 37.70 -6.61 -4.17
CA VAL A 258 38.45 -5.69 -5.06
C VAL A 258 37.77 -4.33 -5.24
N GLU A 259 36.60 -4.14 -4.63
CA GLU A 259 35.77 -2.93 -4.80
C GLU A 259 36.54 -1.63 -4.50
N TYR A 260 37.36 -1.65 -3.44
CA TYR A 260 38.12 -0.48 -3.00
C TYR A 260 39.55 -0.45 -3.55
N GLN A 261 39.99 -1.41 -4.36
CA GLN A 261 41.38 -1.49 -4.82
C GLN A 261 41.79 -0.25 -5.63
N GLN A 262 40.96 0.16 -6.60
CA GLN A 262 41.22 1.36 -7.41
C GLN A 262 41.23 2.64 -6.56
N PHE A 263 40.39 2.70 -5.52
CA PHE A 263 40.36 3.81 -4.58
C PHE A 263 41.63 3.85 -3.73
N ILE A 264 42.04 2.72 -3.15
CA ILE A 264 43.28 2.61 -2.37
C ILE A 264 44.48 3.01 -3.23
N ASP A 265 44.56 2.54 -4.47
CA ASP A 265 45.68 2.86 -5.36
C ASP A 265 45.72 4.36 -5.72
N ALA A 266 44.56 5.02 -5.79
CA ALA A 266 44.48 6.46 -6.04
C ALA A 266 44.84 7.33 -4.83
N TYR A 267 44.58 6.86 -3.60
CA TYR A 267 44.68 7.68 -2.38
C TYR A 267 45.71 7.19 -1.34
N ARG A 268 46.48 6.14 -1.62
CA ARG A 268 47.51 5.62 -0.69
C ARG A 268 48.56 6.69 -0.38
N SER A 269 48.78 6.95 0.91
CA SER A 269 49.84 7.83 1.42
C SER A 269 50.91 7.05 2.20
N PRO A 270 52.16 7.54 2.29
CA PRO A 270 53.18 6.94 3.15
C PRO A 270 52.82 7.10 4.63
N GLU A 271 53.28 6.16 5.47
CA GLU A 271 53.15 6.25 6.93
C GLU A 271 53.94 7.46 7.47
N THR A 272 53.33 8.21 8.39
CA THR A 272 53.96 9.33 9.06
C THR A 272 54.86 8.84 10.19
N PRO A 273 56.15 9.21 10.26
CA PRO A 273 57.01 8.80 11.36
C PRO A 273 56.55 9.42 12.68
N GLU A 274 56.17 8.57 13.64
CA GLU A 274 55.78 8.99 14.99
C GLU A 274 57.03 9.24 15.87
N ALA A 275 56.98 10.28 16.70
CA ALA A 275 58.06 10.59 17.65
C ALA A 275 57.98 9.70 18.89
N SER A 276 59.11 9.10 19.29
CA SER A 276 59.21 8.32 20.53
C SER A 276 59.03 9.22 21.76
N VAL A 277 58.27 8.74 22.75
CA VAL A 277 58.09 9.44 24.04
C VAL A 277 59.19 9.00 25.00
N GLU A 278 60.09 9.91 25.37
CA GLU A 278 61.23 9.65 26.27
C GLU A 278 61.21 10.61 27.47
N PHE A 279 61.84 10.22 28.58
CA PHE A 279 61.99 11.09 29.75
C PHE A 279 62.90 12.28 29.40
N GLU A 280 62.36 13.50 29.52
CA GLU A 280 63.08 14.71 29.16
C GLU A 280 64.09 15.10 30.26
N SER A 281 65.36 14.76 30.05
CA SER A 281 66.44 14.97 31.02
C SER A 281 66.79 16.43 31.29
N SER A 282 66.43 17.36 30.40
CA SER A 282 66.63 18.81 30.58
C SER A 282 65.84 19.36 31.78
N LEU A 283 64.77 18.68 32.19
CA LEU A 283 63.96 19.07 33.35
C LEU A 283 64.71 18.98 34.70
N LEU A 284 65.87 18.29 34.72
CA LEU A 284 66.66 18.08 35.95
C LEU A 284 67.84 19.04 36.10
N GLU A 285 68.06 19.94 35.15
CA GLU A 285 69.24 20.83 35.11
C GLU A 285 69.34 21.80 36.31
N GLU A 286 68.21 22.16 36.93
CA GLU A 286 68.15 23.09 38.08
C GLU A 286 68.09 22.37 39.45
N THR A 287 68.08 21.04 39.49
CA THR A 287 67.93 20.26 40.72
C THR A 287 69.16 19.42 41.04
N GLU A 288 69.81 19.69 42.17
CA GLU A 288 70.93 18.85 42.64
C GLU A 288 70.39 17.58 43.32
N ASN A 289 70.85 16.41 42.83
CA ASN A 289 70.65 15.05 43.39
C ASN A 289 69.35 14.28 43.03
N LEU A 290 68.71 14.54 41.89
CA LEU A 290 67.61 13.69 41.38
C LEU A 290 68.06 12.76 40.23
N PRO A 291 67.79 11.44 40.29
CA PRO A 291 68.09 10.51 39.20
C PRO A 291 67.07 10.64 38.06
N ALA A 292 67.55 10.62 36.81
CA ALA A 292 66.72 10.68 35.62
C ALA A 292 65.96 9.37 35.39
N ASN A 293 64.68 9.47 35.02
CA ASN A 293 63.81 8.33 34.70
C ASN A 293 63.71 7.28 35.82
N GLU A 294 63.81 7.70 37.08
CA GLU A 294 63.71 6.82 38.25
C GLU A 294 62.73 7.34 39.31
N ILE A 295 62.00 6.43 39.96
CA ILE A 295 61.13 6.75 41.11
C ILE A 295 61.98 7.04 42.35
N LEU A 296 61.67 8.11 43.08
CA LEU A 296 62.34 8.51 44.33
C LEU A 296 61.64 7.93 45.56
N TRP A 297 62.34 7.08 46.32
CA TRP A 297 61.82 6.50 47.56
C TRP A 297 62.55 7.06 48.78
N ASN A 298 61.89 7.91 49.57
CA ASN A 298 62.42 8.49 50.80
C ASN A 298 61.29 8.84 51.79
N THR A 299 61.62 9.37 52.98
CA THR A 299 60.62 9.71 54.02
C THR A 299 59.58 10.75 53.59
N LEU A 300 59.80 11.51 52.51
CA LEU A 300 58.86 12.52 51.99
C LEU A 300 57.90 11.94 50.95
N THR A 301 58.34 10.93 50.20
CA THR A 301 57.57 10.36 49.08
C THR A 301 56.94 8.99 49.39
N ALA A 302 57.37 8.31 50.45
CA ALA A 302 56.94 6.95 50.77
C ALA A 302 55.41 6.80 50.92
N ASP A 303 54.75 7.65 51.73
CA ASP A 303 53.30 7.57 51.95
C ASP A 303 52.50 7.88 50.67
N SER A 304 52.97 8.85 49.88
CA SER A 304 52.36 9.24 48.62
C SER A 304 52.52 8.15 47.54
N LEU A 305 53.70 7.53 47.44
CA LEU A 305 53.96 6.41 46.52
C LEU A 305 53.16 5.17 46.90
N GLN A 306 53.01 4.90 48.19
CA GLN A 306 52.19 3.79 48.66
C GLN A 306 50.70 4.03 48.38
N ALA A 307 50.22 5.26 48.51
CA ALA A 307 48.87 5.65 48.10
C ALA A 307 48.67 5.54 46.57
N MET A 308 49.63 6.02 45.77
CA MET A 308 49.59 5.91 44.30
C MET A 308 49.62 4.45 43.83
N LEU A 309 50.43 3.60 44.45
CA LEU A 309 50.46 2.17 44.14
C LEU A 309 49.14 1.48 44.49
N SER A 310 48.51 1.85 45.63
CA SER A 310 47.19 1.34 46.01
C SER A 310 46.14 1.75 44.98
N SER A 311 46.11 3.03 44.60
CA SER A 311 45.18 3.56 43.57
C SER A 311 45.38 2.87 42.22
N ALA A 312 46.62 2.79 41.73
CA ALA A 312 46.93 2.14 40.45
C ALA A 312 46.59 0.65 40.47
N THR A 313 46.73 -0.03 41.61
CA THR A 313 46.35 -1.44 41.77
C THR A 313 44.83 -1.62 41.73
N GLU A 314 44.06 -0.75 42.39
CA GLU A 314 42.61 -0.76 42.35
C GLU A 314 42.07 -0.45 40.94
N GLU A 315 42.63 0.57 40.28
CA GLU A 315 42.28 0.94 38.90
C GLU A 315 42.63 -0.15 37.89
N LEU A 316 43.79 -0.81 38.04
CA LEU A 316 44.18 -1.95 37.20
C LEU A 316 43.22 -3.12 37.39
N SER A 317 42.88 -3.46 38.63
CA SER A 317 41.91 -4.53 38.94
C SER A 317 40.53 -4.25 38.33
N LEU A 318 40.04 -3.01 38.46
CA LEU A 318 38.77 -2.59 37.86
C LEU A 318 38.81 -2.64 36.32
N THR A 319 39.92 -2.21 35.73
CA THR A 319 40.14 -2.25 34.26
C THR A 319 40.14 -3.69 33.76
N GLN A 320 40.84 -4.60 34.45
CA GLN A 320 40.86 -6.04 34.13
C GLN A 320 39.49 -6.69 34.25
N GLN A 321 38.71 -6.33 35.26
CA GLN A 321 37.34 -6.81 35.41
C GLN A 321 36.43 -6.32 34.27
N ASN A 322 36.55 -5.04 33.89
CA ASN A 322 35.79 -4.46 32.78
C ASN A 322 36.15 -5.10 31.43
N LEU A 323 37.44 -5.39 31.24
CA LEU A 323 37.96 -6.05 30.04
C LEU A 323 37.37 -7.46 29.90
N ARG A 324 37.46 -8.30 30.94
CA ARG A 324 36.84 -9.64 30.94
C ARG A 324 35.34 -9.60 30.67
N THR A 325 34.64 -8.63 31.27
CA THR A 325 33.19 -8.48 31.06
C THR A 325 32.85 -8.15 29.61
N LYS A 326 33.61 -7.23 28.99
CA LYS A 326 33.40 -6.84 27.60
C LYS A 326 33.87 -7.89 26.60
N GLU A 327 34.90 -8.67 26.92
CA GLU A 327 35.35 -9.81 26.10
C GLU A 327 34.25 -10.87 26.03
N ALA A 328 33.67 -11.24 27.17
CA ALA A 328 32.54 -12.18 27.21
C ALA A 328 31.32 -11.68 26.42
N LEU A 329 31.02 -10.37 26.48
CA LEU A 329 29.95 -9.77 25.68
C LEU A 329 30.26 -9.79 24.18
N ALA A 330 31.52 -9.61 23.78
CA ALA A 330 31.94 -9.67 22.39
C ALA A 330 31.82 -11.09 21.84
N GLU A 331 32.25 -12.10 22.60
CA GLU A 331 32.12 -13.51 22.23
C GLU A 331 30.65 -13.93 22.10
N ASP A 332 29.77 -13.52 23.03
CA ASP A 332 28.33 -13.80 22.96
C ASP A 332 27.68 -13.12 21.75
N LEU A 333 28.03 -11.86 21.47
CA LEU A 333 27.50 -11.14 20.32
C LEU A 333 27.99 -11.75 19.00
N ASP A 334 29.27 -12.13 18.90
CA ASP A 334 29.81 -12.80 17.72
C ASP A 334 29.15 -14.18 17.50
N ALA A 335 28.97 -14.97 18.54
CA ALA A 335 28.26 -16.26 18.47
C ALA A 335 26.80 -16.09 18.01
N LYS A 336 26.11 -15.05 18.49
CA LYS A 336 24.75 -14.70 18.06
C LYS A 336 24.71 -14.28 16.59
N ILE A 337 25.68 -13.50 16.13
CA ILE A 337 25.81 -13.09 14.72
C ILE A 337 26.05 -14.32 13.85
N GLN A 338 26.97 -15.21 14.23
CA GLN A 338 27.25 -16.46 13.50
C GLN A 338 26.03 -17.38 13.43
N THR A 339 25.33 -17.57 14.55
CA THR A 339 24.09 -18.37 14.60
C THR A 339 23.00 -17.77 13.74
N SER A 340 22.81 -16.45 13.80
CA SER A 340 21.84 -15.73 12.97
C SER A 340 22.20 -15.83 11.49
N GLN A 341 23.49 -15.77 11.15
CA GLN A 341 23.99 -15.93 9.78
C GLN A 341 23.81 -17.34 9.22
N GLN A 342 23.83 -18.38 10.06
CA GLN A 342 23.52 -19.75 9.66
C GLN A 342 22.01 -19.99 9.46
N ASN A 343 21.18 -19.23 10.20
CA ASN A 343 19.72 -19.36 10.16
C ASN A 343 19.03 -18.51 9.08
N THR A 344 19.77 -17.66 8.34
CA THR A 344 19.18 -16.86 7.25
C THR A 344 18.80 -17.72 6.05
N GLU A 345 17.56 -17.63 5.59
CA GLU A 345 17.07 -18.35 4.41
C GLU A 345 17.59 -17.76 3.10
N ARG A 346 17.82 -16.43 3.04
CA ARG A 346 18.32 -15.75 1.84
C ARG A 346 19.66 -15.09 2.11
N LYS A 347 20.56 -15.17 1.12
CA LYS A 347 21.88 -14.50 1.16
C LYS A 347 21.78 -12.99 1.38
N SER A 348 20.68 -12.34 0.94
CA SER A 348 20.41 -10.91 1.13
C SER A 348 20.13 -10.51 2.58
N ASP A 349 19.75 -11.45 3.44
CA ASP A 349 19.36 -11.17 4.83
C ASP A 349 20.58 -10.78 5.68
N CYS A 350 21.79 -10.92 5.15
CA CYS A 350 23.02 -10.41 5.76
C CYS A 350 22.95 -8.91 6.10
N VAL A 351 22.12 -8.12 5.40
CA VAL A 351 21.87 -6.70 5.71
C VAL A 351 21.31 -6.51 7.12
N LEU A 352 20.48 -7.44 7.60
CA LEU A 352 19.88 -7.38 8.94
C LEU A 352 20.92 -7.55 10.06
N LEU A 353 22.10 -8.10 9.73
CA LEU A 353 23.19 -8.33 10.67
C LEU A 353 24.18 -7.14 10.72
N LEU A 354 24.08 -6.15 9.82
CA LEU A 354 25.05 -5.06 9.74
C LEU A 354 25.11 -4.22 11.01
N SER A 355 23.96 -3.93 11.62
CA SER A 355 23.92 -3.19 12.89
C SER A 355 24.59 -3.96 14.02
N GLN A 356 24.41 -5.29 14.09
CA GLN A 356 25.05 -6.12 15.10
C GLN A 356 26.56 -6.22 14.88
N LYS A 357 27.00 -6.34 13.61
CA LYS A 357 28.42 -6.32 13.23
C LYS A 357 29.09 -4.99 13.57
N LEU A 358 28.38 -3.87 13.40
CA LEU A 358 28.85 -2.55 13.83
C LEU A 358 29.02 -2.49 15.36
N SER A 359 28.03 -2.96 16.13
CA SER A 359 28.16 -3.01 17.59
C SER A 359 29.30 -3.91 18.07
N LEU A 360 29.57 -5.01 17.35
CA LEU A 360 30.73 -5.86 17.64
C LEU A 360 32.06 -5.13 17.35
N LEU A 361 32.14 -4.38 16.25
CA LEU A 361 33.30 -3.56 15.91
C LEU A 361 33.57 -2.48 16.98
N GLU A 362 32.53 -1.76 17.41
CA GLU A 362 32.63 -0.75 18.49
C GLU A 362 33.09 -1.38 19.79
N LEU A 363 32.60 -2.58 20.11
CA LEU A 363 33.00 -3.33 21.29
C LEU A 363 34.47 -3.79 21.21
N HIS A 364 34.92 -4.28 20.06
CA HIS A 364 36.34 -4.60 19.83
C HIS A 364 37.25 -3.38 19.96
N HIS A 365 36.84 -2.21 19.44
CA HIS A 365 37.60 -0.97 19.65
C HIS A 365 37.68 -0.61 21.14
N ALA A 366 36.56 -0.68 21.87
CA ALA A 366 36.55 -0.43 23.30
C ALA A 366 37.47 -1.39 24.07
N LEU A 367 37.50 -2.66 23.67
CA LEU A 367 38.44 -3.66 24.22
C LEU A 367 39.89 -3.31 23.95
N GLN A 368 40.22 -2.88 22.73
CA GLN A 368 41.59 -2.50 22.39
C GLN A 368 42.06 -1.26 23.16
N SER A 369 41.18 -0.29 23.38
CA SER A 369 41.47 0.86 24.26
C SER A 369 41.72 0.43 25.71
N LEU A 370 40.89 -0.48 26.24
CA LEU A 370 41.06 -0.99 27.60
C LEU A 370 42.34 -1.83 27.75
N ARG A 371 42.72 -2.62 26.74
CA ARG A 371 44.01 -3.33 26.71
C ARG A 371 45.20 -2.36 26.76
N GLY A 372 45.10 -1.24 26.06
CA GLY A 372 46.10 -0.16 26.14
C GLY A 372 46.19 0.44 27.54
N SER A 373 45.06 0.76 28.17
CA SER A 373 45.02 1.27 29.55
C SER A 373 45.53 0.25 30.58
N GLU A 374 45.18 -1.03 30.43
CA GLU A 374 45.69 -2.11 31.26
C GLU A 374 47.22 -2.21 31.17
N ALA A 375 47.77 -2.22 29.94
CA ALA A 375 49.21 -2.26 29.72
C ALA A 375 49.92 -1.06 30.37
N CYS A 376 49.36 0.14 30.24
CA CYS A 376 49.90 1.36 30.86
C CYS A 376 49.93 1.25 32.39
N LEU A 377 48.79 0.91 33.01
CA LEU A 377 48.66 0.77 34.47
C LEU A 377 49.53 -0.37 35.01
N ALA A 378 49.63 -1.49 34.28
CA ALA A 378 50.50 -2.61 34.64
C ALA A 378 51.98 -2.22 34.60
N SER A 379 52.42 -1.46 33.59
CA SER A 379 53.78 -0.93 33.50
C SER A 379 54.09 0.06 34.63
N GLN A 380 53.18 0.98 34.94
CA GLN A 380 53.34 1.93 36.05
C GLN A 380 53.43 1.21 37.40
N LYS A 381 52.53 0.25 37.65
CA LYS A 381 52.55 -0.58 38.84
C LYS A 381 53.85 -1.37 38.97
N ALA A 382 54.28 -2.03 37.91
CA ALA A 382 55.52 -2.81 37.91
C ALA A 382 56.75 -1.95 38.25
N LEU A 383 56.80 -0.71 37.76
CA LEU A 383 57.87 0.23 38.10
C LEU A 383 57.86 0.63 39.58
N MET A 384 56.68 0.90 40.15
CA MET A 384 56.51 1.23 41.58
C MET A 384 56.82 0.03 42.48
N ASP A 385 56.30 -1.16 42.17
CA ASP A 385 56.55 -2.41 42.90
C ASP A 385 58.05 -2.76 42.91
N ALA A 386 58.73 -2.63 41.76
CA ALA A 386 60.17 -2.87 41.66
C ALA A 386 60.97 -1.92 42.57
N LYS A 387 60.64 -0.63 42.58
CA LYS A 387 61.34 0.34 43.45
C LYS A 387 61.10 0.03 44.93
N MET A 388 59.88 -0.30 45.33
CA MET A 388 59.54 -0.64 46.71
C MET A 388 60.17 -1.97 47.17
N ALA A 389 60.29 -2.95 46.27
CA ALA A 389 60.95 -4.23 46.56
C ALA A 389 62.46 -4.08 46.81
N THR A 390 63.13 -3.17 46.09
CA THR A 390 64.56 -2.88 46.30
C THR A 390 64.86 -2.11 47.59
N ALA A 391 63.85 -1.51 48.23
CA ALA A 391 63.98 -0.64 49.40
C ALA A 391 63.72 -1.35 50.75
N ALA A 392 63.93 -2.66 50.83
CA ALA A 392 63.45 -3.58 51.88
C ALA A 392 64.06 -3.46 53.31
N SER A 393 64.43 -2.26 53.78
CA SER A 393 64.68 -2.03 55.22
C SER A 393 63.79 -0.92 55.78
N PRO A 394 62.89 -1.19 56.74
CA PRO A 394 62.20 -0.14 57.49
C PRO A 394 63.20 0.58 58.42
N PRO A 395 63.22 1.92 58.51
CA PRO A 395 62.37 2.92 57.85
C PRO A 395 62.96 3.46 56.50
N PRO A 396 62.14 4.11 55.63
CA PRO A 396 62.60 4.71 54.37
C PRO A 396 63.75 5.70 54.60
N PRO A 397 64.71 5.83 53.67
CA PRO A 397 65.88 6.67 53.88
C PRO A 397 65.45 8.14 54.01
N PRO A 398 66.00 8.92 54.96
CA PRO A 398 65.79 10.35 55.01
C PRO A 398 66.33 11.00 53.72
N PRO A 399 65.71 12.09 53.23
CA PRO A 399 66.25 12.84 52.11
C PRO A 399 67.68 13.30 52.43
N LEU A 400 68.56 13.29 51.42
CA LEU A 400 69.91 13.86 51.56
C LEU A 400 69.79 15.33 52.00
N PRO A 401 70.54 15.79 53.02
CA PRO A 401 70.34 17.10 53.60
C PRO A 401 70.69 18.21 52.61
N ALA A 402 69.68 19.01 52.23
CA ALA A 402 69.89 20.35 51.70
C ALA A 402 70.01 21.32 52.90
N LEU A 403 71.24 21.47 53.40
CA LEU A 403 71.71 22.43 54.42
C LEU A 403 71.26 22.20 55.89
N PRO A 404 72.14 22.45 56.90
CA PRO A 404 71.82 22.30 58.31
C PRO A 404 71.06 23.53 58.85
N TYR A 405 69.98 23.31 59.61
CA TYR A 405 69.26 24.35 60.36
C TYR A 405 69.54 24.20 61.85
N GLU A 406 69.88 25.32 62.52
CA GLU A 406 70.09 25.38 63.97
C GLU A 406 68.78 25.44 64.76
N ASP A 407 68.81 24.83 65.94
CA ASP A 407 67.76 24.64 66.93
C ASP A 407 67.51 25.95 67.71
N ASP A 408 66.24 26.36 67.90
CA ASP A 408 65.93 27.32 68.96
C ASP A 408 64.55 27.07 69.59
N THR A 409 64.59 26.81 70.89
CA THR A 409 63.47 26.49 71.77
C THR A 409 62.68 27.74 72.20
N ARG A 410 61.34 27.70 72.17
CA ARG A 410 60.43 28.07 73.29
C ARG A 410 58.93 28.00 72.92
N SER A 411 58.20 27.39 73.86
CA SER A 411 56.74 27.29 74.09
C SER A 411 55.94 28.60 73.86
N VAL A 412 54.66 28.53 73.42
CA VAL A 412 53.40 28.69 74.21
C VAL A 412 52.14 28.61 73.29
N GLY A 413 51.14 27.78 73.64
CA GLY A 413 49.71 28.14 73.67
C GLY A 413 48.83 28.19 72.40
N SER A 414 47.93 27.19 72.32
CA SER A 414 46.45 27.29 72.17
C SER A 414 45.75 27.97 70.97
N THR A 415 44.64 27.32 70.59
CA THR A 415 43.44 27.75 69.84
C THR A 415 43.41 27.71 68.30
N ASP A 416 42.62 26.75 67.80
CA ASP A 416 41.44 26.91 66.92
C ASP A 416 41.55 27.80 65.66
N LYS A 417 41.60 27.15 64.48
CA LYS A 417 40.53 27.11 63.45
C LYS A 417 41.10 26.69 62.09
N ALA A 418 40.71 25.49 61.65
CA ALA A 418 40.93 25.02 60.29
C ALA A 418 40.05 25.76 59.28
N LYS A 419 40.65 26.27 58.21
CA LYS A 419 39.96 26.77 57.01
C LYS A 419 40.87 26.60 55.80
N GLU A 420 40.86 25.41 55.21
CA GLU A 420 41.47 25.15 53.90
C GLU A 420 40.40 25.13 52.81
N LYS A 421 40.69 25.85 51.73
CA LYS A 421 40.02 25.79 50.43
C LYS A 421 41.07 25.39 49.40
N SER A 422 40.95 24.21 48.81
CA SER A 422 41.29 23.94 47.40
C SER A 422 40.27 22.91 46.87
N SER A 423 39.53 23.28 45.81
CA SER A 423 39.70 22.80 44.42
C SER A 423 39.14 21.39 44.23
N ARG A 424 37.87 21.25 43.82
CA ARG A 424 37.36 21.04 42.43
C ARG A 424 37.85 19.72 41.80
N PHE A 425 36.89 18.96 41.24
CA PHE A 425 36.86 17.51 40.92
C PHE A 425 36.49 16.68 42.18
N ASP A 426 35.41 15.91 42.27
CA ASP A 426 34.57 15.24 41.28
C ASP A 426 33.08 15.26 41.65
N THR A 427 32.26 15.45 40.61
CA THR A 427 30.80 15.30 40.63
C THR A 427 30.48 14.01 39.91
N LEU A 428 29.92 13.01 40.61
CA LEU A 428 28.95 11.99 40.13
C LEU A 428 29.10 10.66 40.92
N ARG A 429 28.23 10.45 41.92
CA ARG A 429 27.39 9.25 42.09
C ARG A 429 26.74 9.24 43.46
N HIS A 430 25.45 9.57 43.51
CA HIS A 430 24.50 8.96 44.44
C HIS A 430 23.08 9.16 43.90
N SER A 431 22.41 8.07 43.56
CA SER A 431 20.98 7.91 43.85
C SER A 431 20.59 6.43 43.72
N LEU A 432 20.74 5.69 44.81
CA LEU A 432 20.10 4.40 45.06
C LEU A 432 19.51 4.49 46.48
N ALA A 433 18.21 4.78 46.57
CA ALA A 433 17.28 4.38 47.64
C ALA A 433 16.08 5.36 47.63
N GLY A 434 14.92 4.86 47.20
CA GLY A 434 13.70 5.67 47.08
C GLY A 434 12.43 4.84 47.03
N MET A 435 12.17 4.10 48.10
CA MET A 435 10.86 3.71 48.65
C MET A 435 9.72 3.27 47.70
N ILE A 436 9.45 1.97 47.77
CA ILE A 436 8.21 1.28 47.43
C ILE A 436 7.04 1.92 48.22
N ARG A 437 6.03 2.42 47.51
CA ARG A 437 4.69 2.74 48.07
C ARG A 437 3.66 1.84 47.40
N SER A 438 3.09 0.92 48.17
CA SER A 438 1.86 0.20 47.84
C SER A 438 0.62 1.05 48.18
N PRO A 439 -0.44 1.07 47.35
CA PRO A 439 -1.69 1.72 47.72
C PRO A 439 -2.59 0.80 48.54
N LYS A 440 -3.19 1.40 49.57
CA LYS A 440 -4.20 0.81 50.45
C LYS A 440 -5.53 0.57 49.74
N THR A 441 -6.15 -0.51 50.17
CA THR A 441 -7.56 -0.89 50.05
C THR A 441 -8.52 0.23 50.49
N MET A 442 -9.59 0.43 49.71
CA MET A 442 -10.80 1.14 50.11
C MET A 442 -12.02 0.31 49.70
N LEU A 443 -12.91 0.11 50.67
CA LEU A 443 -14.13 -0.69 50.60
C LEU A 443 -15.32 0.22 50.23
N GLY A 444 -16.26 -0.32 49.45
CA GLY A 444 -17.58 0.28 49.13
C GLY A 444 -17.90 0.04 47.65
N SER A 445 -19.05 -0.46 47.21
CA SER A 445 -20.36 -0.63 47.83
C SER A 445 -21.06 -1.85 47.21
N SER A 446 -21.87 -2.54 48.02
CA SER A 446 -22.72 -3.66 47.67
C SER A 446 -23.81 -3.31 46.65
N THR A 447 -23.74 -3.94 45.48
CA THR A 447 -24.87 -4.20 44.58
C THR A 447 -24.72 -5.62 44.08
N SER A 448 -25.81 -6.40 44.19
CA SER A 448 -25.98 -7.78 43.72
C SER A 448 -25.11 -8.12 42.51
N VAL A 449 -24.07 -8.94 42.70
CA VAL A 449 -23.11 -9.30 41.64
C VAL A 449 -23.56 -10.62 41.02
N ILE A 450 -24.20 -10.54 39.85
CA ILE A 450 -24.33 -11.69 38.96
C ILE A 450 -22.90 -12.18 38.63
N PRO A 451 -22.57 -13.47 38.80
CA PRO A 451 -21.27 -14.02 38.42
C PRO A 451 -20.90 -13.59 37.00
N THR A 452 -19.66 -13.15 36.77
CA THR A 452 -19.19 -12.68 35.46
C THR A 452 -19.43 -13.70 34.35
N SER A 453 -19.37 -15.00 34.66
CA SER A 453 -19.61 -16.11 33.73
C SER A 453 -21.08 -16.28 33.29
N GLU A 454 -22.04 -15.69 33.99
CA GLU A 454 -23.48 -15.77 33.64
C GLU A 454 -23.93 -14.61 32.75
N ARG A 455 -23.12 -13.57 32.59
CA ARG A 455 -23.45 -12.45 31.71
C ARG A 455 -23.31 -12.85 30.23
N PRO A 456 -24.21 -12.36 29.34
CA PRO A 456 -24.08 -12.55 27.91
C PRO A 456 -22.70 -12.15 27.37
N LEU A 457 -22.22 -12.82 26.31
CA LEU A 457 -20.91 -12.55 25.72
C LEU A 457 -20.69 -11.06 25.38
N ALA A 458 -21.72 -10.40 24.85
CA ALA A 458 -21.66 -8.98 24.47
C ALA A 458 -21.33 -8.04 25.65
N GLU A 459 -21.71 -8.43 26.87
CA GLU A 459 -21.50 -7.67 28.11
C GLU A 459 -20.16 -7.97 28.78
N GLN A 460 -19.41 -8.96 28.28
CA GLN A 460 -18.09 -9.27 28.80
C GLN A 460 -17.11 -8.14 28.50
N GLU A 461 -16.29 -7.78 29.49
CA GLU A 461 -15.35 -6.66 29.38
C GLU A 461 -14.19 -6.98 28.42
N TRP A 462 -13.82 -8.25 28.32
CA TRP A 462 -12.79 -8.79 27.43
C TRP A 462 -13.31 -9.20 26.04
N TYR A 463 -14.61 -9.03 25.76
CA TYR A 463 -15.19 -9.26 24.43
C TYR A 463 -15.19 -7.97 23.63
N HIS A 464 -14.38 -7.89 22.56
CA HIS A 464 -14.19 -6.67 21.77
C HIS A 464 -15.02 -6.64 20.47
N GLY A 465 -15.92 -7.62 20.28
CA GLY A 465 -16.80 -7.65 19.11
C GLY A 465 -16.05 -7.91 17.81
N ALA A 466 -16.39 -7.16 16.78
CA ALA A 466 -15.91 -7.32 15.41
C ALA A 466 -14.60 -6.58 15.11
N ILE A 467 -13.73 -6.34 16.11
CA ILE A 467 -12.43 -5.70 15.86
C ILE A 467 -11.55 -6.55 14.92
N PRO A 468 -10.80 -5.93 13.98
CA PRO A 468 -9.87 -6.64 13.11
C PRO A 468 -8.77 -7.37 13.88
N ARG A 469 -8.20 -8.42 13.27
CA ARG A 469 -7.08 -9.18 13.84
C ARG A 469 -5.93 -8.26 14.27
N THR A 470 -5.54 -7.32 13.42
CA THR A 470 -4.44 -6.38 13.66
C THR A 470 -4.71 -5.41 14.81
N GLU A 471 -5.96 -4.98 15.00
CA GLU A 471 -6.33 -4.15 16.16
C GLU A 471 -6.17 -4.96 17.45
N ALA A 472 -6.61 -6.23 17.44
CA ALA A 472 -6.39 -7.11 18.59
C ALA A 472 -4.91 -7.32 18.89
N GLN A 473 -4.06 -7.37 17.87
CA GLN A 473 -2.61 -7.45 18.01
C GLN A 473 -2.02 -6.21 18.69
N GLU A 474 -2.49 -5.00 18.37
CA GLU A 474 -1.98 -3.77 18.99
C GLU A 474 -2.46 -3.56 20.45
N LEU A 475 -3.61 -4.14 20.80
CA LEU A 475 -4.15 -4.15 22.16
C LEU A 475 -3.43 -5.14 23.09
N LEU A 476 -2.80 -6.16 22.52
CA LEU A 476 -2.09 -7.24 23.22
C LEU A 476 -0.60 -6.92 23.32
N ARG A 477 -0.10 -6.64 24.52
CA ARG A 477 1.26 -6.11 24.76
C ARG A 477 2.10 -6.95 25.71
N GLN A 478 1.47 -7.71 26.61
CA GLN A 478 2.16 -8.45 27.67
C GLN A 478 1.78 -9.92 27.70
N GLN A 479 2.71 -10.78 28.15
CA GLN A 479 2.51 -12.23 28.26
C GLN A 479 1.19 -12.59 28.95
N GLY A 480 0.40 -13.44 28.29
CA GLY A 480 -0.87 -13.95 28.78
C GLY A 480 -2.02 -12.95 28.78
N GLU A 481 -1.82 -11.74 28.23
CA GLU A 481 -2.94 -10.86 27.90
C GLU A 481 -3.83 -11.51 26.85
N PHE A 482 -5.15 -11.39 27.02
CA PHE A 482 -6.10 -11.99 26.09
C PHE A 482 -7.36 -11.15 25.88
N LEU A 483 -8.00 -11.36 24.73
CA LEU A 483 -9.34 -10.87 24.43
C LEU A 483 -10.07 -11.84 23.52
N VAL A 484 -11.41 -11.76 23.51
CA VAL A 484 -12.24 -12.50 22.55
C VAL A 484 -12.86 -11.52 21.57
N ARG A 485 -12.91 -11.94 20.31
CA ARG A 485 -13.51 -11.18 19.22
C ARG A 485 -14.27 -12.11 18.28
N GLU A 486 -15.16 -11.56 17.48
CA GLU A 486 -15.76 -12.26 16.35
C GLU A 486 -14.75 -12.33 15.19
N SER A 487 -14.74 -13.47 14.48
CA SER A 487 -13.88 -13.72 13.33
C SER A 487 -14.33 -12.88 12.14
N HIS A 488 -13.37 -12.41 11.35
CA HIS A 488 -13.70 -11.64 10.16
C HIS A 488 -14.10 -12.59 9.02
N GLY A 489 -15.22 -12.32 8.36
CA GLY A 489 -15.69 -13.07 7.17
C GLY A 489 -16.50 -14.33 7.48
N LYS A 490 -16.72 -14.66 8.76
CA LYS A 490 -17.59 -15.77 9.19
C LYS A 490 -18.41 -15.37 10.43
N PRO A 491 -19.60 -14.79 10.26
CA PRO A 491 -20.48 -14.46 11.36
C PRO A 491 -20.73 -15.67 12.27
N GLY A 492 -20.62 -15.47 13.58
CA GLY A 492 -20.79 -16.54 14.58
C GLY A 492 -19.56 -17.42 14.84
N GLU A 493 -18.44 -17.24 14.13
CA GLU A 493 -17.14 -17.83 14.50
C GLU A 493 -16.42 -16.88 15.47
N TYR A 494 -16.06 -17.36 16.67
CA TYR A 494 -15.37 -16.53 17.68
C TYR A 494 -13.91 -16.92 17.80
N VAL A 495 -13.07 -15.94 18.13
CA VAL A 495 -11.61 -16.11 18.23
C VAL A 495 -11.12 -15.55 19.56
N LEU A 496 -10.38 -16.39 20.30
CA LEU A 496 -9.58 -15.96 21.44
C LEU A 496 -8.20 -15.53 20.91
N SER A 497 -7.83 -14.27 21.14
CA SER A 497 -6.51 -13.74 20.80
C SER A 497 -5.70 -13.59 22.09
N VAL A 498 -4.47 -14.10 22.13
CA VAL A 498 -3.61 -14.13 23.32
C VAL A 498 -2.19 -13.72 22.94
N PHE A 499 -1.56 -12.90 23.77
CA PHE A 499 -0.13 -12.59 23.66
C PHE A 499 0.68 -13.68 24.39
N SER A 500 1.60 -14.33 23.68
CA SER A 500 2.57 -15.27 24.25
C SER A 500 3.99 -14.89 23.78
N ASP A 501 4.89 -15.84 23.51
CA ASP A 501 6.17 -15.55 22.82
C ASP A 501 5.94 -14.91 21.44
N ASP A 502 4.78 -15.19 20.84
CA ASP A 502 4.21 -14.50 19.68
C ASP A 502 2.68 -14.36 19.89
N GLN A 503 2.01 -13.57 19.06
CA GLN A 503 0.57 -13.38 19.09
C GLN A 503 -0.16 -14.58 18.50
N ARG A 504 -0.93 -15.27 19.33
CA ARG A 504 -1.67 -16.49 18.98
C ARG A 504 -3.17 -16.18 18.86
N HIS A 505 -3.83 -16.82 17.89
CA HIS A 505 -5.27 -16.72 17.70
C HIS A 505 -5.88 -18.13 17.65
N PHE A 506 -6.80 -18.41 18.57
CA PHE A 506 -7.46 -19.70 18.70
C PHE A 506 -8.93 -19.56 18.31
N ILE A 507 -9.35 -20.33 17.30
CA ILE A 507 -10.76 -20.41 16.93
C ILE A 507 -11.50 -21.17 18.03
N ILE A 508 -12.56 -20.56 18.57
CA ILE A 508 -13.46 -21.20 19.53
C ILE A 508 -14.43 -22.08 18.73
N GLN A 509 -14.31 -23.39 18.89
CA GLN A 509 -15.13 -24.34 18.16
C GLN A 509 -16.50 -24.48 18.83
N PHE A 510 -17.55 -24.56 18.03
CA PHE A 510 -18.89 -24.89 18.49
C PHE A 510 -19.31 -26.25 17.90
N ALA A 511 -19.40 -27.27 18.76
CA ALA A 511 -19.77 -28.64 18.40
C ALA A 511 -20.60 -29.28 19.52
N ASP A 512 -21.60 -30.07 19.14
CA ASP A 512 -22.53 -30.73 20.07
C ASP A 512 -23.24 -29.77 21.04
N GLY A 513 -23.54 -28.55 20.58
CA GLY A 513 -24.18 -27.51 21.40
C GLY A 513 -23.25 -26.89 22.46
N GLN A 514 -21.93 -27.13 22.37
CA GLN A 514 -20.94 -26.65 23.34
C GLN A 514 -19.75 -25.96 22.67
N TYR A 515 -19.21 -24.93 23.34
CA TYR A 515 -18.00 -24.21 22.98
C TYR A 515 -16.77 -24.86 23.59
N ARG A 516 -15.69 -25.03 22.81
CA ARG A 516 -14.43 -25.65 23.25
C ARG A 516 -13.21 -25.20 22.44
N PHE A 517 -12.02 -25.42 23.00
CA PHE A 517 -10.74 -25.44 22.27
C PHE A 517 -10.34 -26.90 22.01
N GLU A 518 -9.48 -27.47 22.87
CA GLU A 518 -9.20 -28.90 22.97
C GLU A 518 -9.74 -29.44 24.31
N GLY A 519 -10.66 -30.42 24.29
CA GLY A 519 -11.14 -31.08 25.49
C GLY A 519 -12.58 -30.75 25.88
N THR A 520 -12.79 -30.31 27.13
CA THR A 520 -14.12 -30.09 27.74
C THR A 520 -14.90 -28.99 27.02
N GLY A 521 -16.20 -29.25 26.80
CA GLY A 521 -17.13 -28.29 26.21
C GLY A 521 -17.97 -27.56 27.26
N PHE A 522 -18.32 -26.32 26.97
CA PHE A 522 -19.11 -25.43 27.83
C PHE A 522 -20.31 -24.88 27.08
N THR A 523 -21.41 -24.56 27.77
CA THR A 523 -22.63 -24.07 27.10
C THR A 523 -22.51 -22.62 26.64
N THR A 524 -21.60 -21.83 27.23
CA THR A 524 -21.34 -20.44 26.83
C THR A 524 -19.84 -20.15 26.73
N ILE A 525 -19.46 -19.22 25.85
CA ILE A 525 -18.08 -18.74 25.74
C ILE A 525 -17.56 -18.14 27.06
N PRO A 526 -18.32 -17.32 27.81
CA PRO A 526 -17.90 -16.87 29.13
C PRO A 526 -17.50 -17.99 30.08
N GLN A 527 -18.24 -19.11 30.11
CA GLN A 527 -17.88 -20.26 30.94
C GLN A 527 -16.59 -20.94 30.48
N LEU A 528 -16.40 -21.09 29.16
CA LEU A 528 -15.15 -21.63 28.59
C LEU A 528 -13.94 -20.76 28.99
N ILE A 529 -14.05 -19.44 28.80
CA ILE A 529 -12.96 -18.50 29.14
C ILE A 529 -12.70 -18.49 30.64
N GLU A 530 -13.75 -18.44 31.47
CA GLU A 530 -13.62 -18.47 32.93
C GLU A 530 -12.93 -19.76 33.41
N HIS A 531 -13.24 -20.91 32.81
CA HIS A 531 -12.59 -22.17 33.15
C HIS A 531 -11.08 -22.12 32.89
N HIS A 532 -10.66 -21.74 31.68
CA HIS A 532 -9.23 -21.64 31.33
C HIS A 532 -8.51 -20.54 32.11
N PHE A 533 -9.19 -19.43 32.40
CA PHE A 533 -8.63 -18.30 33.14
C PHE A 533 -8.42 -18.61 34.63
N SER A 534 -9.40 -19.26 35.29
CA SER A 534 -9.35 -19.58 36.71
C SER A 534 -8.48 -20.81 37.02
N SER A 535 -8.62 -21.87 36.23
CA SER A 535 -7.85 -23.12 36.43
C SER A 535 -6.41 -23.06 35.92
N LYS A 536 -6.07 -22.02 35.15
CA LYS A 536 -4.79 -21.89 34.42
C LYS A 536 -4.51 -23.07 33.47
N GLN A 537 -5.57 -23.75 33.01
CA GLN A 537 -5.46 -24.81 32.02
C GLN A 537 -5.00 -24.23 30.68
N VAL A 538 -4.00 -24.87 30.08
CA VAL A 538 -3.49 -24.51 28.74
C VAL A 538 -4.61 -24.60 27.70
N ILE A 539 -4.63 -23.67 26.74
CA ILE A 539 -5.66 -23.61 25.68
C ILE A 539 -5.56 -24.83 24.75
N THR A 540 -4.34 -25.20 24.35
CA THR A 540 -4.05 -26.46 23.65
C THR A 540 -2.76 -27.07 24.19
N LYS A 541 -2.67 -28.40 24.20
CA LYS A 541 -1.46 -29.09 24.71
C LYS A 541 -0.21 -28.70 23.92
N LYS A 542 -0.37 -28.49 22.62
CA LYS A 542 0.72 -28.12 21.70
C LYS A 542 1.21 -26.69 21.90
N SER A 543 0.32 -25.76 22.25
CA SER A 543 0.69 -24.34 22.37
C SER A 543 1.25 -23.99 23.75
N GLY A 544 0.82 -24.69 24.81
CA GLY A 544 1.20 -24.36 26.18
C GLY A 544 0.68 -22.99 26.67
N VAL A 545 -0.19 -22.32 25.90
CA VAL A 545 -0.66 -20.95 26.21
C VAL A 545 -1.63 -20.96 27.38
N VAL A 546 -1.43 -20.06 28.34
CA VAL A 546 -2.27 -19.87 29.53
C VAL A 546 -2.81 -18.43 29.56
N LEU A 547 -4.05 -18.26 30.02
CA LEU A 547 -4.67 -16.94 30.18
C LEU A 547 -4.28 -16.31 31.53
N LEU A 548 -3.68 -15.12 31.46
CA LEU A 548 -3.19 -14.40 32.65
C LEU A 548 -3.98 -13.13 32.92
N ASN A 549 -4.21 -12.29 31.91
CA ASN A 549 -4.80 -10.95 32.09
C ASN A 549 -5.84 -10.65 30.98
N PRO A 550 -7.11 -10.35 31.32
CA PRO A 550 -8.08 -9.92 30.32
C PRO A 550 -7.81 -8.48 29.87
N VAL A 551 -7.75 -8.24 28.56
CA VAL A 551 -7.72 -6.87 28.01
C VAL A 551 -9.14 -6.32 28.01
N VAL A 552 -9.40 -5.34 28.86
CA VAL A 552 -10.74 -4.75 29.03
C VAL A 552 -11.00 -3.65 28.00
N LYS A 553 -12.25 -3.57 27.51
CA LYS A 553 -12.73 -2.46 26.67
C LYS A 553 -12.67 -1.13 27.42
N ASP A 554 -12.24 -0.08 26.73
CA ASP A 554 -12.35 1.29 27.23
C ASP A 554 -13.81 1.77 27.14
N LYS A 555 -14.57 1.53 28.22
CA LYS A 555 -16.00 1.86 28.32
C LYS A 555 -16.33 3.33 28.02
N LYS A 556 -15.36 4.24 28.12
CA LYS A 556 -15.57 5.66 27.82
C LYS A 556 -15.93 5.89 26.36
N TRP A 557 -15.36 5.10 25.45
CA TRP A 557 -15.47 5.33 24.00
C TRP A 557 -16.29 4.27 23.27
N ILE A 558 -16.58 3.14 23.90
CA ILE A 558 -17.38 2.09 23.27
C ILE A 558 -18.86 2.46 23.34
N LEU A 559 -19.51 2.48 22.19
CA LEU A 559 -20.96 2.62 22.04
C LEU A 559 -21.54 1.32 21.47
N ASN A 560 -22.74 0.96 21.90
CA ASN A 560 -23.48 -0.10 21.22
C ASN A 560 -24.15 0.47 19.98
N HIS A 561 -24.34 -0.36 18.96
CA HIS A 561 -25.04 0.06 17.73
C HIS A 561 -26.47 0.51 18.02
N GLU A 562 -27.10 -0.06 19.04
CA GLU A 562 -28.43 0.31 19.52
C GLU A 562 -28.46 1.76 20.05
N ASP A 563 -27.33 2.30 20.51
CA ASP A 563 -27.25 3.67 21.03
C ASP A 563 -27.29 4.72 19.91
N VAL A 564 -27.15 4.30 18.64
CA VAL A 564 -27.01 5.18 17.48
C VAL A 564 -28.08 4.88 16.43
N VAL A 565 -28.95 5.85 16.16
CA VAL A 565 -29.91 5.78 15.06
C VAL A 565 -29.32 6.45 13.84
N LEU A 566 -29.12 5.69 12.76
CA LEU A 566 -28.68 6.23 11.46
C LEU A 566 -29.83 6.99 10.78
N GLY A 567 -29.49 8.11 10.15
CA GLY A 567 -30.38 8.95 9.36
C GLY A 567 -29.90 9.08 7.92
N GLU A 568 -29.98 10.30 7.38
CA GLU A 568 -29.64 10.58 5.98
C GLU A 568 -28.13 10.43 5.68
N LEU A 569 -27.82 10.06 4.43
CA LEU A 569 -26.43 10.00 3.94
C LEU A 569 -25.89 11.43 3.76
N LEU A 570 -24.78 11.73 4.43
CA LEU A 570 -24.06 13.01 4.31
C LEU A 570 -22.99 12.98 3.22
N GLY A 571 -22.31 11.85 3.04
CA GLY A 571 -21.23 11.73 2.07
C GLY A 571 -20.67 10.32 1.94
N LYS A 572 -19.67 10.16 1.08
CA LYS A 572 -18.93 8.91 0.89
C LYS A 572 -17.44 9.20 0.97
N GLY A 573 -16.76 8.55 1.90
CA GLY A 573 -15.30 8.63 2.08
C GLY A 573 -14.59 7.38 1.57
N ASN A 574 -13.28 7.31 1.83
CA ASN A 574 -12.42 6.19 1.39
C ASN A 574 -12.80 4.83 2.01
N PHE A 575 -13.42 4.84 3.19
CA PHE A 575 -13.76 3.63 3.97
C PHE A 575 -15.24 3.22 3.86
N GLY A 576 -16.09 4.11 3.37
CA GLY A 576 -17.53 3.87 3.37
C GLY A 576 -18.36 5.15 3.38
N GLU A 577 -19.63 4.96 3.69
CA GLU A 577 -20.62 6.03 3.80
C GLU A 577 -20.47 6.81 5.12
N VAL A 578 -20.80 8.09 5.08
CA VAL A 578 -20.94 8.95 6.27
C VAL A 578 -22.40 9.33 6.40
N PHE A 579 -23.04 8.97 7.50
CA PHE A 579 -24.43 9.27 7.78
C PHE A 579 -24.55 10.33 8.85
N LYS A 580 -25.65 11.09 8.79
CA LYS A 580 -26.17 11.78 9.96
C LYS A 580 -26.74 10.72 10.88
N GLY A 581 -26.60 10.90 12.19
CA GLY A 581 -27.18 10.02 13.18
C GLY A 581 -27.70 10.79 14.38
N THR A 582 -28.30 10.07 15.31
CA THR A 582 -28.78 10.62 16.57
C THR A 582 -28.50 9.62 17.69
N LEU A 583 -27.89 10.08 18.78
CA LEU A 583 -27.71 9.26 19.97
C LEU A 583 -29.06 9.07 20.67
N GLN A 584 -29.38 7.83 21.05
CA GLN A 584 -30.66 7.52 21.67
C GLN A 584 -30.84 8.18 23.03
N ARG A 585 -29.77 8.25 23.83
CA ARG A 585 -29.79 8.68 25.24
C ARG A 585 -30.21 10.14 25.45
N ASP A 586 -29.78 11.03 24.57
CA ASP A 586 -29.90 12.50 24.74
C ASP A 586 -30.33 13.22 23.45
N LYS A 587 -30.61 12.47 22.39
CA LYS A 587 -30.97 12.99 21.06
C LYS A 587 -29.91 13.89 20.44
N THR A 588 -28.64 13.79 20.87
CA THR A 588 -27.55 14.55 20.27
C THR A 588 -27.35 14.15 18.80
N PRO A 589 -27.31 15.11 17.86
CA PRO A 589 -27.01 14.83 16.47
C PRO A 589 -25.53 14.48 16.29
N VAL A 590 -25.25 13.45 15.50
CA VAL A 590 -23.90 12.91 15.29
C VAL A 590 -23.60 12.66 13.82
N ALA A 591 -22.32 12.62 13.46
CA ALA A 591 -21.86 12.09 12.19
C ALA A 591 -21.34 10.66 12.41
N VAL A 592 -21.79 9.71 11.60
CA VAL A 592 -21.47 8.29 11.72
C VAL A 592 -20.74 7.84 10.47
N LYS A 593 -19.43 7.63 10.59
CA LYS A 593 -18.60 7.06 9.53
C LYS A 593 -18.72 5.54 9.60
N THR A 594 -19.05 4.89 8.50
CA THR A 594 -19.14 3.42 8.41
C THR A 594 -17.91 2.86 7.71
N CYS A 595 -17.49 1.66 8.12
CA CYS A 595 -16.47 0.90 7.41
C CYS A 595 -17.14 -0.29 6.71
N LYS A 596 -16.97 -0.39 5.39
CA LYS A 596 -17.52 -1.53 4.64
C LYS A 596 -16.79 -2.82 4.98
N GLU A 597 -17.56 -3.92 5.04
CA GLU A 597 -17.05 -5.24 5.43
C GLU A 597 -16.10 -5.84 4.41
N ASP A 598 -16.22 -5.50 3.12
CA ASP A 598 -15.44 -6.06 2.01
C ASP A 598 -14.11 -5.33 1.76
N LEU A 599 -13.77 -4.31 2.55
CA LEU A 599 -12.52 -3.58 2.38
C LEU A 599 -11.29 -4.41 2.77
N PRO A 600 -10.14 -4.20 2.12
CA PRO A 600 -8.85 -4.72 2.56
C PRO A 600 -8.56 -4.39 4.03
N SER A 601 -7.89 -5.31 4.74
CA SER A 601 -7.55 -5.17 6.16
C SER A 601 -6.79 -3.88 6.44
N GLU A 602 -5.91 -3.44 5.53
CA GLU A 602 -5.12 -2.22 5.69
C GLU A 602 -5.98 -0.96 5.75
N LEU A 603 -7.08 -0.90 4.98
CA LEU A 603 -8.02 0.21 5.02
C LEU A 603 -8.86 0.18 6.30
N LYS A 604 -9.22 -0.99 6.80
CA LYS A 604 -9.92 -1.14 8.09
C LYS A 604 -9.05 -0.69 9.27
N ILE A 605 -7.75 -0.97 9.22
CA ILE A 605 -6.78 -0.46 10.21
C ILE A 605 -6.74 1.06 10.19
N ARG A 606 -6.64 1.66 9.00
CA ARG A 606 -6.67 3.12 8.85
C ARG A 606 -7.97 3.73 9.39
N PHE A 607 -9.10 3.06 9.19
CA PHE A 607 -10.38 3.48 9.75
C PHE A 607 -10.34 3.52 11.28
N LEU A 608 -9.94 2.44 11.97
CA LEU A 608 -9.85 2.45 13.44
C LEU A 608 -8.75 3.37 13.99
N SER A 609 -7.67 3.57 13.22
CA SER A 609 -6.62 4.52 13.57
C SER A 609 -7.14 5.95 13.71
N GLU A 610 -8.15 6.35 12.93
CA GLU A 610 -8.80 7.67 13.06
C GLU A 610 -9.41 7.84 14.46
N ALA A 611 -10.15 6.84 14.94
CA ALA A 611 -10.71 6.86 16.29
C ALA A 611 -9.62 6.88 17.36
N ARG A 612 -8.56 6.07 17.19
CA ARG A 612 -7.43 6.02 18.14
C ARG A 612 -6.74 7.38 18.30
N ILE A 613 -6.55 8.09 17.21
CA ILE A 613 -5.96 9.43 17.21
C ILE A 613 -6.92 10.42 17.90
N LEU A 614 -8.19 10.44 17.49
CA LEU A 614 -9.17 11.39 18.02
C LEU A 614 -9.52 11.18 19.50
N LYS A 615 -9.38 9.96 20.06
CA LYS A 615 -9.56 9.70 21.51
C LYS A 615 -8.68 10.58 22.39
N GLN A 616 -7.53 11.01 21.88
CA GLN A 616 -6.53 11.76 22.63
C GLN A 616 -6.73 13.28 22.52
N TYR A 617 -7.65 13.75 21.66
CA TYR A 617 -7.74 15.15 21.27
C TYR A 617 -9.03 15.81 21.75
N ASP A 618 -8.88 17.02 22.28
CA ASP A 618 -9.99 17.89 22.67
C ASP A 618 -9.57 19.33 22.39
N HIS A 619 -10.01 19.86 21.24
CA HIS A 619 -9.65 21.20 20.78
C HIS A 619 -10.80 21.78 19.94
N PRO A 620 -11.14 23.08 20.06
CA PRO A 620 -12.28 23.68 19.35
C PRO A 620 -12.20 23.59 17.82
N ASN A 621 -10.99 23.49 17.25
CA ASN A 621 -10.75 23.38 15.81
C ASN A 621 -10.43 21.96 15.32
N ILE A 622 -10.68 20.94 16.13
CA ILE A 622 -10.56 19.51 15.76
C ILE A 622 -11.93 18.87 15.95
N VAL A 623 -12.34 18.00 15.02
CA VAL A 623 -13.60 17.26 15.16
C VAL A 623 -13.56 16.35 16.40
N LYS A 624 -14.60 16.40 17.21
CA LYS A 624 -14.69 15.63 18.45
C LYS A 624 -15.21 14.22 18.19
N LEU A 625 -14.45 13.22 18.65
CA LEU A 625 -14.93 11.85 18.76
C LEU A 625 -15.96 11.75 19.90
N ILE A 626 -17.06 11.05 19.64
CA ILE A 626 -18.08 10.72 20.64
C ILE A 626 -17.93 9.27 21.07
N GLY A 627 -17.70 8.36 20.13
CA GLY A 627 -17.48 6.95 20.43
C GLY A 627 -17.30 6.08 19.19
N VAL A 628 -17.12 4.78 19.41
CA VAL A 628 -16.88 3.77 18.38
C VAL A 628 -17.79 2.58 18.65
N CYS A 629 -18.49 2.11 17.62
CA CYS A 629 -19.30 0.90 17.69
C CYS A 629 -18.54 -0.25 17.01
N THR A 630 -17.80 -1.03 17.80
CA THR A 630 -17.05 -2.21 17.32
C THR A 630 -17.74 -3.54 17.64
N GLN A 631 -18.87 -3.51 18.36
CA GLN A 631 -19.47 -4.70 18.95
C GLN A 631 -20.02 -5.69 17.91
N ARG A 632 -20.42 -5.17 16.74
CA ARG A 632 -20.81 -5.93 15.53
C ARG A 632 -20.44 -5.16 14.27
N GLN A 633 -20.56 -5.81 13.12
CA GLN A 633 -20.49 -5.13 11.83
C GLN A 633 -21.83 -4.46 11.47
N PRO A 634 -21.81 -3.40 10.63
CA PRO A 634 -20.63 -2.63 10.22
C PRO A 634 -20.05 -1.79 11.38
N ILE A 635 -18.73 -1.64 11.46
CA ILE A 635 -18.10 -0.80 12.50
C ILE A 635 -18.43 0.68 12.26
N TYR A 636 -18.75 1.41 13.34
CA TYR A 636 -19.00 2.86 13.31
C TYR A 636 -17.96 3.66 14.06
N ILE A 637 -17.57 4.81 13.51
CA ILE A 637 -16.93 5.92 14.22
C ILE A 637 -17.95 7.05 14.33
N VAL A 638 -18.32 7.39 15.56
CA VAL A 638 -19.33 8.38 15.89
C VAL A 638 -18.63 9.66 16.33
N MET A 639 -18.85 10.74 15.59
CA MET A 639 -18.26 12.06 15.81
C MET A 639 -19.34 13.12 16.00
N GLU A 640 -18.96 14.30 16.50
CA GLU A 640 -19.87 15.45 16.48
C GLU A 640 -20.35 15.76 15.05
N LEU A 641 -21.63 16.09 14.90
CA LEU A 641 -22.15 16.56 13.62
C LEU A 641 -21.79 18.03 13.45
N VAL A 642 -20.98 18.34 12.43
CA VAL A 642 -20.64 19.72 12.07
C VAL A 642 -21.58 20.20 10.95
N PRO A 643 -22.54 21.11 11.23
CA PRO A 643 -23.72 21.30 10.38
C PRO A 643 -23.45 21.98 9.02
N GLY A 644 -22.39 22.77 8.89
CA GLY A 644 -22.04 23.45 7.64
C GLY A 644 -21.39 22.56 6.58
N GLY A 645 -21.11 21.29 6.90
CA GLY A 645 -20.50 20.32 5.98
C GLY A 645 -19.04 20.62 5.67
N ASP A 646 -18.54 20.05 4.57
CA ASP A 646 -17.14 20.21 4.17
C ASP A 646 -16.84 21.63 3.67
N PHE A 647 -15.64 22.11 4.00
CA PHE A 647 -15.24 23.49 3.78
C PHE A 647 -15.06 23.82 2.30
N LEU A 648 -14.65 22.86 1.46
CA LEU A 648 -14.56 23.05 0.01
C LEU A 648 -15.92 23.34 -0.62
N SER A 649 -16.93 22.52 -0.30
CA SER A 649 -18.31 22.73 -0.74
C SER A 649 -18.88 24.03 -0.19
N TYR A 650 -18.58 24.34 1.07
CA TYR A 650 -18.99 25.60 1.72
C TYR A 650 -18.42 26.83 1.00
N LEU A 651 -17.11 26.85 0.70
CA LEU A 651 -16.45 27.93 -0.05
C LEU A 651 -17.12 28.16 -1.41
N ARG A 652 -17.37 27.09 -2.16
CA ARG A 652 -18.00 27.17 -3.50
C ARG A 652 -19.44 27.64 -3.45
N LYS A 653 -20.21 27.15 -2.48
CA LYS A 653 -21.63 27.50 -2.28
C LYS A 653 -21.81 28.95 -1.82
N LYS A 654 -20.89 29.44 -0.98
CA LYS A 654 -20.97 30.76 -0.34
C LYS A 654 -20.03 31.81 -0.93
N LYS A 655 -19.39 31.53 -2.08
CA LYS A 655 -18.35 32.36 -2.70
C LYS A 655 -18.69 33.86 -2.82
N ASP A 656 -19.97 34.19 -3.05
CA ASP A 656 -20.44 35.57 -3.24
C ASP A 656 -20.79 36.27 -1.91
N GLU A 657 -21.00 35.50 -0.83
CA GLU A 657 -21.31 36.00 0.52
C GLU A 657 -20.04 36.16 1.39
N LEU A 658 -18.98 35.42 1.07
CA LEU A 658 -17.77 35.33 1.89
C LEU A 658 -16.88 36.56 1.77
N LYS A 659 -16.72 37.26 2.90
CA LYS A 659 -15.80 38.40 3.04
C LYS A 659 -14.40 37.94 3.43
N THR A 660 -13.38 38.71 3.05
CA THR A 660 -11.97 38.45 3.39
C THR A 660 -11.73 38.21 4.88
N LYS A 661 -12.38 38.98 5.76
CA LYS A 661 -12.30 38.80 7.22
C LYS A 661 -12.74 37.40 7.66
N GLN A 662 -13.76 36.83 7.01
CA GLN A 662 -14.25 35.49 7.31
C GLN A 662 -13.31 34.41 6.78
N LEU A 663 -12.75 34.59 5.58
CA LEU A 663 -11.70 33.71 5.04
C LEU A 663 -10.47 33.66 5.97
N LEU A 664 -10.04 34.83 6.46
CA LEU A 664 -8.96 34.94 7.46
C LEU A 664 -9.32 34.25 8.78
N ARG A 665 -10.59 34.29 9.21
CA ARG A 665 -11.03 33.53 10.39
C ARG A 665 -10.86 32.03 10.18
N PHE A 666 -11.32 31.49 9.05
CA PHE A 666 -11.13 30.07 8.73
C PHE A 666 -9.66 29.67 8.67
N ALA A 667 -8.80 30.51 8.08
CA ALA A 667 -7.37 30.29 8.04
C ALA A 667 -6.76 30.22 9.45
N VAL A 668 -7.12 31.16 10.35
CA VAL A 668 -6.66 31.17 11.75
C VAL A 668 -7.16 29.95 12.52
N ASP A 669 -8.42 29.56 12.34
CA ASP A 669 -9.02 28.38 12.97
C ASP A 669 -8.29 27.09 12.55
N ALA A 670 -7.99 26.94 11.24
CA ALA A 670 -7.21 25.82 10.73
C ALA A 670 -5.78 25.81 11.28
N ALA A 671 -5.10 26.97 11.35
CA ALA A 671 -3.76 27.06 11.95
C ALA A 671 -3.77 26.69 13.44
N ALA A 672 -4.79 27.11 14.19
CA ALA A 672 -4.94 26.76 15.60
C ALA A 672 -5.12 25.25 15.78
N GLY A 673 -5.94 24.60 14.94
CA GLY A 673 -6.09 23.14 14.93
C GLY A 673 -4.76 22.43 14.63
N MET A 674 -4.05 22.86 13.59
CA MET A 674 -2.76 22.25 13.23
C MET A 674 -1.65 22.50 14.25
N ALA A 675 -1.60 23.66 14.90
CA ALA A 675 -0.68 23.93 16.01
C ALA A 675 -0.95 23.00 17.20
N TYR A 676 -2.23 22.71 17.48
CA TYR A 676 -2.60 21.73 18.48
C TYR A 676 -2.12 20.32 18.10
N LEU A 677 -2.31 19.90 16.85
CA LEU A 677 -1.82 18.59 16.38
C LEU A 677 -0.28 18.48 16.43
N GLU A 678 0.43 19.52 16.00
CA GLU A 678 1.89 19.64 16.12
C GLU A 678 2.34 19.46 17.57
N SER A 679 1.66 20.09 18.54
CA SER A 679 1.97 19.93 19.97
C SER A 679 1.72 18.52 20.54
N LYS A 680 1.00 17.68 19.80
CA LYS A 680 0.72 16.27 20.12
C LYS A 680 1.56 15.30 19.30
N ASN A 681 2.57 15.81 18.57
CA ASN A 681 3.37 15.08 17.61
C ASN A 681 2.52 14.32 16.58
N CYS A 682 1.39 14.92 16.17
CA CYS A 682 0.47 14.34 15.21
C CYS A 682 0.68 14.94 13.83
N ILE A 683 1.02 14.09 12.87
CA ILE A 683 1.15 14.43 11.45
C ILE A 683 -0.16 14.01 10.76
N HIS A 684 -0.87 14.96 10.17
CA HIS A 684 -2.18 14.76 9.54
C HIS A 684 -2.10 14.10 8.17
N ARG A 685 -1.17 14.54 7.30
CA ARG A 685 -0.86 13.96 5.98
C ARG A 685 -1.93 14.09 4.88
N ASP A 686 -3.12 14.61 5.18
CA ASP A 686 -4.20 14.85 4.21
C ASP A 686 -4.99 16.11 4.55
N LEU A 687 -4.28 17.18 4.94
CA LEU A 687 -4.89 18.47 5.19
C LEU A 687 -5.30 19.13 3.87
N ALA A 688 -6.61 19.35 3.69
CA ALA A 688 -7.20 19.96 2.51
C ALA A 688 -8.57 20.55 2.84
N ALA A 689 -9.10 21.47 2.01
CA ALA A 689 -10.41 22.07 2.26
C ALA A 689 -11.56 21.04 2.32
N ARG A 690 -11.46 19.92 1.57
CA ARG A 690 -12.43 18.81 1.62
C ARG A 690 -12.44 18.06 2.97
N ASN A 691 -11.36 18.15 3.75
CA ASN A 691 -11.16 17.47 5.03
C ASN A 691 -11.26 18.45 6.22
N CYS A 692 -11.75 19.67 5.98
CA CYS A 692 -12.16 20.60 7.02
C CYS A 692 -13.68 20.73 6.99
N LEU A 693 -14.29 20.99 8.14
CA LEU A 693 -15.72 21.14 8.32
C LEU A 693 -16.04 22.53 8.88
N VAL A 694 -17.20 23.09 8.54
CA VAL A 694 -17.63 24.41 9.04
C VAL A 694 -18.77 24.25 10.04
N GLY A 695 -18.51 24.59 11.29
CA GLY A 695 -19.50 24.54 12.36
C GLY A 695 -20.31 25.82 12.53
N ASP A 696 -21.11 25.85 13.59
CA ASP A 696 -21.85 27.03 13.99
C ASP A 696 -20.92 28.23 14.25
N ASN A 697 -21.44 29.43 14.02
CA ASN A 697 -20.68 30.68 14.10
C ASN A 697 -19.46 30.75 13.16
N ASN A 698 -19.45 29.95 12.08
CA ASN A 698 -18.37 29.87 11.10
C ASN A 698 -17.02 29.49 11.75
N ALA A 699 -17.04 28.54 12.69
CA ALA A 699 -15.82 27.95 13.22
C ALA A 699 -15.35 26.80 12.30
N LEU A 700 -14.08 26.80 11.90
CA LEU A 700 -13.53 25.70 11.11
C LEU A 700 -12.95 24.61 12.01
N LYS A 701 -13.27 23.35 11.69
CA LYS A 701 -12.74 22.16 12.37
C LYS A 701 -12.04 21.23 11.39
N ILE A 702 -10.90 20.68 11.78
CA ILE A 702 -10.15 19.70 11.00
C ILE A 702 -10.75 18.30 11.23
N SER A 703 -10.84 17.50 10.18
CA SER A 703 -11.45 16.17 10.17
C SER A 703 -10.66 15.19 9.30
N ASP A 704 -11.11 13.94 9.23
CA ASP A 704 -10.54 12.82 8.47
C ASP A 704 -9.09 12.45 8.84
N PHE A 705 -8.93 11.85 10.03
CA PHE A 705 -7.64 11.42 10.57
C PHE A 705 -7.22 10.01 10.12
N GLY A 706 -7.84 9.46 9.07
CA GLY A 706 -7.56 8.09 8.61
C GLY A 706 -6.13 7.88 8.09
N MET A 707 -5.45 8.95 7.69
CA MET A 707 -4.04 8.92 7.27
C MET A 707 -3.06 9.37 8.35
N SER A 708 -3.55 9.96 9.45
CA SER A 708 -2.72 10.61 10.46
C SER A 708 -1.84 9.62 11.22
N ARG A 709 -0.68 10.08 11.68
CA ARG A 709 0.28 9.30 12.48
C ARG A 709 0.75 10.13 13.67
N GLN A 710 1.05 9.46 14.77
CA GLN A 710 1.65 10.06 15.95
C GLN A 710 3.05 9.48 16.08
N GLU A 711 4.07 10.32 16.00
CA GLU A 711 5.48 9.90 15.98
C GLU A 711 6.27 10.73 16.97
N ASP A 712 6.89 10.10 17.97
CA ASP A 712 7.61 10.83 19.03
C ASP A 712 8.81 11.63 18.50
N ASP A 713 9.48 11.10 17.47
CA ASP A 713 10.61 11.75 16.80
C ASP A 713 10.16 12.75 15.70
N GLY A 714 8.85 12.95 15.51
CA GLY A 714 8.28 13.95 14.60
C GLY A 714 8.36 13.62 13.10
N ILE A 715 8.92 12.47 12.72
CA ILE A 715 9.09 12.06 11.32
C ILE A 715 8.46 10.69 11.10
N TYR A 716 7.60 10.59 10.09
CA TYR A 716 7.03 9.33 9.61
C TYR A 716 7.57 8.98 8.22
N SER A 717 8.21 7.81 8.09
CA SER A 717 8.69 7.27 6.82
C SER A 717 7.71 6.24 6.26
N SER A 718 7.08 6.54 5.12
CA SER A 718 6.10 5.65 4.50
C SER A 718 6.71 4.80 3.38
N SER A 719 6.49 3.48 3.44
CA SER A 719 6.99 2.51 2.44
C SER A 719 6.06 2.29 1.23
N GLY A 720 4.95 3.03 1.10
CA GLY A 720 3.96 2.78 0.03
C GLY A 720 3.23 4.01 -0.51
N LEU A 721 3.07 4.07 -1.84
CA LEU A 721 2.51 5.20 -2.61
C LEU A 721 0.99 5.16 -2.89
N LYS A 722 0.23 4.21 -2.34
CA LYS A 722 -1.20 4.07 -2.71
C LYS A 722 -2.09 5.08 -1.97
N GLN A 723 -2.74 5.96 -2.76
CA GLN A 723 -3.69 7.02 -2.38
C GLN A 723 -3.08 8.24 -1.65
N ILE A 724 -2.07 8.88 -2.25
CA ILE A 724 -1.52 10.16 -1.75
C ILE A 724 -2.25 11.34 -2.42
N PRO A 725 -2.65 12.39 -1.66
CA PRO A 725 -3.27 13.59 -2.21
C PRO A 725 -2.22 14.49 -2.90
N ILE A 726 -1.68 14.05 -4.04
CA ILE A 726 -0.46 14.60 -4.69
C ILE A 726 -0.39 16.14 -4.71
N LYS A 727 -1.48 16.83 -5.05
CA LYS A 727 -1.49 18.31 -5.15
C LYS A 727 -1.42 19.02 -3.79
N TRP A 728 -1.67 18.34 -2.68
CA TRP A 728 -1.56 18.90 -1.32
C TRP A 728 -0.26 18.48 -0.65
N THR A 729 0.40 17.42 -1.12
CA THR A 729 1.57 16.83 -0.47
C THR A 729 2.86 17.57 -0.83
N ALA A 730 3.72 17.73 0.18
CA ALA A 730 5.05 18.33 0.04
C ALA A 730 6.02 17.47 -0.80
N PRO A 731 7.03 18.08 -1.46
CA PRO A 731 7.95 17.35 -2.34
C PRO A 731 8.73 16.24 -1.62
N GLU A 732 9.22 16.47 -0.41
CA GLU A 732 9.96 15.47 0.39
C GLU A 732 9.10 14.26 0.77
N ALA A 733 7.81 14.48 1.03
CA ALA A 733 6.85 13.43 1.32
C ALA A 733 6.48 12.63 0.06
N LEU A 734 6.46 13.27 -1.12
CA LEU A 734 6.22 12.61 -2.41
C LEU A 734 7.44 11.86 -2.95
N ASN A 735 8.65 12.39 -2.75
CA ASN A 735 9.89 11.85 -3.29
C ASN A 735 10.48 10.76 -2.40
N TYR A 736 10.46 10.97 -1.08
CA TYR A 736 11.17 10.12 -0.13
C TYR A 736 10.23 9.47 0.90
N GLY A 737 8.92 9.72 0.81
CA GLY A 737 7.96 9.19 1.78
C GLY A 737 8.12 9.78 3.19
N ARG A 738 8.86 10.90 3.34
CA ARG A 738 9.16 11.55 4.61
C ARG A 738 8.05 12.56 4.95
N TYR A 739 7.14 12.18 5.85
CA TYR A 739 6.10 13.05 6.38
C TYR A 739 6.51 13.60 7.74
N SER A 740 6.18 14.87 7.99
CA SER A 740 6.45 15.59 9.24
C SER A 740 5.49 16.78 9.39
N SER A 741 5.56 17.51 10.51
CA SER A 741 4.79 18.75 10.71
C SER A 741 5.05 19.77 9.60
N GLU A 742 6.28 19.87 9.10
CA GLU A 742 6.68 20.75 8.00
C GLU A 742 6.03 20.35 6.66
N SER A 743 5.78 19.05 6.46
CA SER A 743 5.03 18.57 5.28
C SER A 743 3.54 18.92 5.36
N ASP A 744 2.97 18.99 6.58
CA ASP A 744 1.62 19.50 6.81
C ASP A 744 1.56 21.03 6.65
N VAL A 745 2.63 21.76 6.96
CA VAL A 745 2.74 23.21 6.69
C VAL A 745 2.62 23.49 5.19
N TRP A 746 3.23 22.67 4.34
CA TRP A 746 3.03 22.76 2.88
C TRP A 746 1.55 22.58 2.51
N SER A 747 0.92 21.53 3.03
CA SER A 747 -0.50 21.23 2.82
C SER A 747 -1.40 22.39 3.28
N TYR A 748 -1.03 23.04 4.39
CA TYR A 748 -1.70 24.25 4.90
C TYR A 748 -1.57 25.43 3.95
N GLY A 749 -0.41 25.63 3.31
CA GLY A 749 -0.26 26.62 2.24
C GLY A 749 -1.25 26.38 1.08
N ILE A 750 -1.45 25.11 0.70
CA ILE A 750 -2.44 24.74 -0.33
C ILE A 750 -3.88 25.01 0.18
N LEU A 751 -4.20 24.69 1.43
CA LEU A 751 -5.48 25.00 2.06
C LEU A 751 -5.77 26.51 2.08
N LEU A 752 -4.76 27.34 2.37
CA LEU A 752 -4.89 28.80 2.24
C LEU A 752 -5.23 29.17 0.80
N TRP A 753 -4.51 28.64 -0.18
CA TRP A 753 -4.79 28.93 -1.59
C TRP A 753 -6.22 28.52 -1.98
N GLU A 754 -6.70 27.35 -1.55
CA GLU A 754 -8.10 26.93 -1.73
C GLU A 754 -9.07 27.93 -1.08
N THR A 755 -8.77 28.39 0.12
CA THR A 755 -9.59 29.35 0.88
C THR A 755 -9.75 30.68 0.12
N PHE A 756 -8.64 31.27 -0.31
CA PHE A 756 -8.66 32.60 -0.96
C PHE A 756 -8.97 32.55 -2.47
N SER A 757 -8.93 31.38 -3.09
CA SER A 757 -9.48 31.13 -4.43
C SER A 757 -10.94 30.70 -4.42
N LEU A 758 -11.57 30.62 -3.24
CA LEU A 758 -12.97 30.22 -3.07
C LEU A 758 -13.25 28.79 -3.58
N GLY A 759 -12.31 27.88 -3.33
CA GLY A 759 -12.44 26.46 -3.59
C GLY A 759 -12.09 26.05 -5.03
N MET A 760 -11.24 26.81 -5.72
CA MET A 760 -10.68 26.35 -7.00
C MET A 760 -9.81 25.10 -6.79
N CYS A 761 -9.69 24.28 -7.83
CA CYS A 761 -8.78 23.13 -7.79
C CYS A 761 -7.33 23.63 -7.82
N PRO A 762 -6.46 23.20 -6.88
CA PRO A 762 -5.04 23.52 -6.91
C PRO A 762 -4.37 23.09 -8.23
N TYR A 763 -3.37 23.86 -8.66
CA TYR A 763 -2.66 23.65 -9.93
C TYR A 763 -3.64 23.53 -11.11
N PRO A 764 -4.41 24.60 -11.40
CA PRO A 764 -5.45 24.57 -12.42
C PRO A 764 -4.86 24.22 -13.79
N GLY A 765 -5.50 23.30 -14.50
CA GLY A 765 -5.05 22.80 -15.81
C GLY A 765 -3.92 21.76 -15.77
N MET A 766 -3.37 21.43 -14.60
CA MET A 766 -2.31 20.44 -14.45
C MET A 766 -2.85 19.10 -13.93
N THR A 767 -2.34 17.99 -14.48
CA THR A 767 -2.48 16.65 -13.89
C THR A 767 -1.64 16.52 -12.61
N ASN A 768 -1.85 15.47 -11.82
CA ASN A 768 -1.04 15.23 -10.61
C ASN A 768 0.46 15.09 -10.94
N GLN A 769 0.79 14.41 -12.03
CA GLN A 769 2.18 14.26 -12.47
C GLN A 769 2.78 15.60 -12.90
N GLN A 770 2.04 16.38 -13.70
CA GLN A 770 2.51 17.70 -14.13
C GLN A 770 2.70 18.64 -12.95
N ALA A 771 1.77 18.65 -11.98
CA ALA A 771 1.90 19.47 -10.77
C ALA A 771 3.17 19.12 -9.99
N ARG A 772 3.44 17.81 -9.80
CA ARG A 772 4.68 17.32 -9.16
C ARG A 772 5.92 17.81 -9.92
N GLU A 773 6.00 17.56 -11.22
CA GLU A 773 7.15 17.97 -12.06
C GLU A 773 7.39 19.49 -12.05
N GLN A 774 6.33 20.30 -12.01
CA GLN A 774 6.45 21.75 -11.97
C GLN A 774 6.94 22.23 -10.59
N VAL A 775 6.44 21.64 -9.50
CA VAL A 775 6.90 21.94 -8.14
C VAL A 775 8.40 21.66 -7.98
N GLU A 776 8.87 20.54 -8.53
CA GLU A 776 10.31 20.19 -8.59
C GLU A 776 11.14 21.22 -9.37
N LYS A 777 10.58 21.81 -10.43
CA LYS A 777 11.21 22.90 -11.20
C LYS A 777 11.14 24.27 -10.52
N GLY A 778 10.64 24.34 -9.29
CA GLY A 778 10.53 25.58 -8.51
C GLY A 778 9.22 26.35 -8.73
N TYR A 779 8.27 25.85 -9.53
CA TYR A 779 6.99 26.52 -9.70
C TYR A 779 6.19 26.53 -8.38
N ARG A 780 5.52 27.65 -8.11
CA ARG A 780 4.54 27.82 -7.02
C ARG A 780 3.29 28.50 -7.57
N MET A 781 2.13 28.19 -7.00
CA MET A 781 0.86 28.74 -7.48
C MET A 781 0.80 30.26 -7.35
N ALA A 782 0.25 30.92 -8.37
CA ALA A 782 0.03 32.35 -8.38
C ALA A 782 -0.95 32.81 -7.29
N CYS A 783 -0.83 34.07 -6.87
CA CYS A 783 -1.71 34.70 -5.89
C CYS A 783 -3.18 34.69 -6.37
N PRO A 784 -4.14 34.17 -5.57
CA PRO A 784 -5.55 34.28 -5.90
C PRO A 784 -6.00 35.75 -5.99
N GLN A 785 -6.89 36.07 -6.92
CA GLN A 785 -7.28 37.46 -7.24
C GLN A 785 -7.79 38.29 -6.04
N ARG A 786 -8.40 37.65 -5.03
CA ARG A 786 -8.95 38.32 -3.83
C ARG A 786 -8.12 38.07 -2.56
N CYS A 787 -6.92 37.53 -2.72
CA CYS A 787 -6.02 37.24 -1.61
C CYS A 787 -5.25 38.52 -1.20
N PRO A 788 -5.25 38.90 0.10
CA PRO A 788 -4.34 39.93 0.58
C PRO A 788 -2.87 39.54 0.39
N ASP A 789 -2.02 40.50 0.05
CA ASP A 789 -0.59 40.26 -0.19
C ASP A 789 0.11 39.63 1.02
N ASP A 790 -0.22 40.08 2.23
CA ASP A 790 0.37 39.54 3.46
C ASP A 790 0.00 38.07 3.69
N VAL A 791 -1.18 37.64 3.23
CA VAL A 791 -1.57 36.24 3.26
C VAL A 791 -0.82 35.45 2.19
N TYR A 792 -0.62 36.01 0.99
CA TYR A 792 0.14 35.33 -0.05
C TYR A 792 1.61 35.14 0.34
N LYS A 793 2.23 36.12 1.02
CA LYS A 793 3.57 35.97 1.61
C LYS A 793 3.63 34.79 2.59
N VAL A 794 2.58 34.60 3.39
CA VAL A 794 2.45 33.42 4.28
C VAL A 794 2.37 32.13 3.46
N MET A 795 1.57 32.08 2.39
CA MET A 795 1.52 30.90 1.49
C MET A 795 2.89 30.58 0.88
N GLN A 796 3.62 31.59 0.42
CA GLN A 796 4.96 31.40 -0.17
C GLN A 796 5.96 30.82 0.85
N ARG A 797 5.90 31.27 2.11
CA ARG A 797 6.68 30.68 3.21
C ARG A 797 6.31 29.22 3.48
N CYS A 798 5.03 28.86 3.41
CA CYS A 798 4.60 27.47 3.55
C CYS A 798 5.15 26.56 2.43
N TRP A 799 5.42 27.11 1.24
CA TRP A 799 5.92 26.35 0.09
C TRP A 799 7.42 26.49 -0.16
N GLN A 800 8.20 26.84 0.86
CA GLN A 800 9.66 26.69 0.77
C GLN A 800 10.00 25.24 0.47
N TYR A 801 10.96 25.03 -0.45
CA TYR A 801 11.29 23.69 -0.92
C TYR A 801 11.85 22.84 0.22
N ASN A 802 12.84 23.38 0.94
CA ASN A 802 13.38 22.72 2.13
C ASN A 802 12.36 22.77 3.28
N PRO A 803 12.13 21.66 4.00
CA PRO A 803 11.19 21.62 5.12
C PRO A 803 11.55 22.58 6.26
N GLU A 804 12.84 22.67 6.60
CA GLU A 804 13.35 23.48 7.72
C GLU A 804 13.15 25.00 7.53
N ASP A 805 12.99 25.45 6.29
CA ASP A 805 12.75 26.86 5.95
C ASP A 805 11.26 27.25 6.11
N ARG A 806 10.39 26.27 6.40
CA ARG A 806 8.95 26.48 6.56
C ARG A 806 8.63 26.90 8.00
N PRO A 807 7.66 27.81 8.20
CA PRO A 807 7.32 28.29 9.53
C PRO A 807 6.51 27.26 10.33
N LYS A 808 6.60 27.31 11.66
CA LYS A 808 5.76 26.50 12.56
C LYS A 808 4.30 26.96 12.55
N PHE A 809 3.37 26.07 12.90
CA PHE A 809 1.95 26.40 12.91
C PHE A 809 1.59 27.51 13.92
N SER A 810 2.26 27.53 15.07
CA SER A 810 2.08 28.60 16.08
C SER A 810 2.47 30.00 15.56
N GLU A 811 3.41 30.08 14.62
CA GLU A 811 3.79 31.33 13.95
C GLU A 811 2.75 31.71 12.88
N LEU A 812 2.34 30.74 12.07
CA LEU A 812 1.31 30.92 11.04
C LEU A 812 0.00 31.44 11.64
N GLN A 813 -0.43 30.87 12.77
CA GLN A 813 -1.62 31.30 13.51
C GLN A 813 -1.50 32.77 13.93
N ARG A 814 -0.34 33.16 14.49
CA ARG A 814 -0.07 34.52 14.97
C ARG A 814 -0.07 35.53 13.84
N ASP A 815 0.63 35.22 12.75
CA ASP A 815 0.76 36.08 11.57
C ASP A 815 -0.62 36.34 10.94
N LEU A 816 -1.41 35.29 10.72
CA LEU A 816 -2.75 35.42 10.14
C LEU A 816 -3.73 36.10 11.10
N ALA A 817 -3.60 35.90 12.41
CA ALA A 817 -4.40 36.61 13.40
C ALA A 817 -4.09 38.12 13.40
N ALA A 818 -2.82 38.50 13.20
CA ALA A 818 -2.42 39.89 13.04
C ALA A 818 -3.03 40.51 11.77
N VAL A 819 -2.92 39.82 10.62
CA VAL A 819 -3.53 40.27 9.35
C VAL A 819 -5.04 40.43 9.51
N LYS A 820 -5.73 39.49 10.18
CA LYS A 820 -7.18 39.55 10.42
C LYS A 820 -7.62 40.81 11.17
N LYS A 821 -6.80 41.35 12.09
CA LYS A 821 -7.13 42.57 12.85
C LYS A 821 -7.23 43.81 11.95
N ASN A 822 -6.57 43.80 10.80
CA ASN A 822 -6.61 44.91 9.84
C ASN A 822 -7.93 44.96 9.05
N TYR A 823 -8.74 43.90 9.09
CA TYR A 823 -10.04 43.83 8.43
C TYR A 823 -11.16 43.98 9.46
N ARG A 824 -11.84 45.14 9.44
CA ARG A 824 -12.95 45.46 10.35
C ARG A 824 -14.26 44.78 9.98
#